data_AF-A0A518CUL1-F1
#
_entry.id   AF-A0A518CUL1-F1
#
_cell.length_a   1.000
_cell.length_b   1.000
_cell.length_c   1.000
_cell.angle_alpha   90.00
_cell.angle_beta   90.00
_cell.angle_gamma   90.00
#
_symmetry.space_group_name_H-M   'P 1'
#
loop_
_entity.id
_entity.type
_entity.pdbx_description
1 polymer ?
#
loop_
_entity_poly.entity_id
_entity_poly.type
_entity_poly.pdbx_seq_one_letter_code
_entity_poly.pdbx_strand_id
1 'polypeptide(L)'
;MIHRSICVLALAAPVAFFVVRSTTQAPVQVETTRSEAASTANSFDALLAGPTAASLQSAEDTVAPAGTWQVEGGGINRARMTASTPVIAGPLEKTITIDPGGELEAEPIFDQETLVTVRSNSKGQKILQLWNLETGRPLGGEKTFDTSARIAPCFVDGELVVRAEDDTIEVHRLSGNGLRRIDRIREKDVVMGHPLLVNDSVVVPMGDSLVRRDVRVNDPVWKVEGAFRGHVAFSDGKIYAVDYDATSGMCRLAVIDFATGEVKGRHAVGRGAGGVPELPGEDRVTARGLLAFVQTEKPLGVSGGIKSNSVGIDLSKDPNAVTPAAILGSTFMTEAPAILGRGWLGFYDHPIEGEKLVATLSPPEGMGIRQPTRLSGKGWHQELLEHPQAPAFAREVSYFGGLAWDATTSRILWRQNELDGPTLYPCEKGVIAVRDGRSIEIWRPTRHIVEGDEVVPSAPPTEPGDGLLVLRDGKVVEGELRLRASERANEIELVGGSSTRRYLDRDSLFAALDDGTLLYAADTQALIDGLRRLGDRVELEALDKVLGLAAKSGDPKLMRKVLIQARRLRMEDLDELQEAYDEARKLDEPDISRRNLEKAEERFDEVGTARGELYWKAVESIWDDGEEVVDDWGDVVTRKLPRRQYRLLELVLDADPGFEPAREKLEELLPDEIDLPVGRGVVEWVEFAEVNAYHPVEIWWPTDGNADELTWEQDKLEEAQIGWRDDLTGYRSERIFIITPLKRPGGIARCMHLAEQLCDIMEGMFAGGTNERDLQPMVILLFETRMEYIEQSTKGDPASRSIIAQTAGVYTPSEKVSRLFLPDETDDGAWADMIETLLHELTHHWVDCRNERIPETDEPRTGRTFAQPGYWIVEGFASTTQFFLLDPFVGTYETVNPRGNRIDVIANARDDQLLPWKLLFRRPHNQLWSLSSHSFDQFPLTWTLGGMQQPGGVGLFYAQAATVSQYLYNADNGRRREQLYDYVINYYTSNEPMLSIQEAFGMSEDQLGKAAVDWAREVVAESLRED
;
A
#
# COMPACT_ATOMS: atom_id res chain seq x y z
N MET A 1 -14.77 51.15 -26.79
CA MET A 1 -15.45 52.01 -27.78
C MET A 1 -15.68 51.17 -29.04
N ILE A 2 -16.86 51.32 -29.66
CA ILE A 2 -17.62 50.32 -30.44
C ILE A 2 -17.11 50.14 -31.90
N HIS A 3 -17.04 48.90 -32.42
CA HIS A 3 -17.57 48.44 -33.74
C HIS A 3 -17.24 46.95 -34.03
N ARG A 4 -18.25 46.07 -34.15
CA ARG A 4 -18.99 45.60 -35.37
C ARG A 4 -18.28 44.46 -36.14
N SER A 5 -18.90 43.28 -36.22
CA SER A 5 -19.74 42.88 -37.37
C SER A 5 -20.31 41.46 -37.23
N ILE A 6 -21.59 41.34 -37.61
CA ILE A 6 -22.37 40.12 -37.80
C ILE A 6 -22.42 39.85 -39.31
N CYS A 7 -22.21 38.61 -39.74
CA CYS A 7 -22.79 38.07 -40.97
C CYS A 7 -22.94 36.54 -40.83
N VAL A 8 -24.20 36.09 -40.77
CA VAL A 8 -24.62 34.68 -40.88
C VAL A 8 -25.09 34.46 -42.32
N LEU A 9 -24.62 33.39 -42.96
CA LEU A 9 -25.27 32.81 -44.13
C LEU A 9 -25.20 31.28 -44.05
N ALA A 10 -26.38 30.68 -44.16
CA ALA A 10 -26.68 29.27 -44.03
C ALA A 10 -26.40 28.50 -45.31
N LEU A 11 -26.08 27.20 -45.18
CA LEU A 11 -26.50 26.17 -46.13
C LEU A 11 -26.82 24.88 -45.35
N ALA A 12 -28.07 24.42 -45.49
CA ALA A 12 -28.59 23.18 -44.94
C ALA A 12 -29.13 22.32 -46.08
N ALA A 13 -28.87 21.02 -46.06
CA ALA A 13 -29.68 19.98 -46.69
C ALA A 13 -29.48 18.63 -45.98
N PRO A 14 -30.50 17.73 -45.96
CA PRO A 14 -30.69 16.76 -44.87
C PRO A 14 -30.53 15.29 -45.30
N VAL A 15 -30.19 14.42 -44.33
CA VAL A 15 -30.23 12.96 -44.47
C VAL A 15 -31.58 12.43 -43.95
N ALA A 16 -32.26 11.66 -44.78
CA ALA A 16 -33.58 11.08 -44.54
C ALA A 16 -33.51 9.72 -43.83
N PHE A 17 -34.39 9.49 -42.86
CA PHE A 17 -34.64 8.17 -42.26
C PHE A 17 -35.90 7.54 -42.87
N PHE A 18 -35.77 6.27 -43.28
CA PHE A 18 -36.89 5.41 -43.67
C PHE A 18 -37.55 4.80 -42.41
N VAL A 19 -38.87 4.94 -42.29
CA VAL A 19 -39.71 4.18 -41.34
C VAL A 19 -40.53 3.17 -42.13
N VAL A 20 -40.32 1.89 -41.85
CA VAL A 20 -41.16 0.79 -42.36
C VAL A 20 -42.33 0.60 -41.39
N ARG A 21 -43.56 0.74 -41.90
CA ARG A 21 -44.80 0.36 -41.22
C ARG A 21 -45.04 -1.15 -41.36
N SER A 22 -45.43 -1.80 -40.27
CA SER A 22 -46.13 -3.09 -40.29
C SER A 22 -47.30 -3.01 -39.30
N THR A 23 -48.49 -3.35 -39.80
CA THR A 23 -49.77 -3.36 -39.09
C THR A 23 -50.35 -4.77 -39.05
N THR A 24 -50.86 -5.22 -37.90
CA THR A 24 -52.10 -6.01 -37.65
C THR A 24 -52.03 -6.59 -36.22
N GLN A 25 -52.85 -6.12 -35.25
CA GLN A 25 -54.12 -6.71 -34.74
C GLN A 25 -53.99 -8.23 -34.40
N ALA A 26 -54.30 -8.74 -33.19
CA ALA A 26 -55.48 -8.54 -32.35
C ALA A 26 -55.25 -9.04 -30.89
N PRO A 27 -56.19 -8.82 -29.93
CA PRO A 27 -55.90 -8.66 -28.50
C PRO A 27 -56.37 -9.81 -27.59
N VAL A 28 -55.85 -9.87 -26.35
CA VAL A 28 -56.60 -10.36 -25.18
C VAL A 28 -56.42 -9.39 -24.02
N GLN A 29 -57.57 -8.95 -23.51
CA GLN A 29 -57.78 -8.12 -22.34
C GLN A 29 -57.33 -8.85 -21.05
N VAL A 30 -56.88 -8.11 -20.04
CA VAL A 30 -57.69 -7.81 -18.85
C VAL A 30 -56.95 -6.74 -18.03
N GLU A 31 -57.62 -5.58 -17.99
CA GLU A 31 -57.80 -4.65 -16.87
C GLU A 31 -56.59 -4.36 -15.96
N THR A 32 -55.97 -3.19 -16.11
CA THR A 32 -56.39 -1.90 -15.51
C THR A 32 -56.37 -1.95 -13.98
N THR A 33 -55.75 -1.00 -13.27
CA THR A 33 -55.86 0.44 -13.52
C THR A 33 -54.85 1.19 -12.67
N ARG A 34 -54.29 2.21 -13.33
CA ARG A 34 -53.96 3.56 -12.83
C ARG A 34 -52.80 3.72 -11.85
N SER A 35 -52.00 4.77 -11.99
CA SER A 35 -51.78 5.77 -13.06
C SER A 35 -50.62 6.62 -12.54
N GLU A 36 -49.59 6.85 -13.34
CA GLU A 36 -49.31 8.14 -14.01
C GLU A 36 -49.10 9.29 -13.01
N ALA A 37 -48.11 10.15 -13.12
CA ALA A 37 -47.28 10.59 -14.25
C ALA A 37 -46.20 11.50 -13.62
N ALA A 38 -45.14 11.97 -14.27
CA ALA A 38 -44.57 11.80 -15.58
C ALA A 38 -43.15 12.40 -15.54
N SER A 39 -42.36 11.99 -16.52
CA SER A 39 -41.09 12.54 -16.97
C SER A 39 -41.01 14.07 -17.03
N THR A 40 -39.81 14.60 -16.84
CA THR A 40 -39.15 15.37 -17.92
C THR A 40 -37.63 15.34 -17.76
N ALA A 41 -36.95 15.18 -18.89
CA ALA A 41 -35.51 15.17 -19.06
C ALA A 41 -34.90 16.58 -19.06
N ASN A 42 -33.57 16.59 -18.98
CA ASN A 42 -32.61 17.63 -19.43
C ASN A 42 -32.42 18.90 -18.58
N SER A 43 -31.28 18.96 -17.90
CA SER A 43 -30.30 20.06 -17.99
C SER A 43 -29.02 19.67 -17.24
N PHE A 44 -28.13 19.00 -17.95
CA PHE A 44 -26.70 18.98 -17.63
C PHE A 44 -26.13 20.24 -18.28
N ASP A 45 -25.99 21.33 -17.52
CA ASP A 45 -25.16 22.52 -17.80
C ASP A 45 -25.54 23.64 -16.80
N ALA A 46 -24.93 23.61 -15.61
CA ALA A 46 -24.67 24.78 -14.74
C ALA A 46 -24.21 24.31 -13.34
N LEU A 47 -22.94 23.92 -13.20
CA LEU A 47 -22.22 23.91 -11.91
C LEU A 47 -20.70 23.91 -12.14
N LEU A 48 -20.24 24.78 -13.06
CA LEU A 48 -18.84 25.16 -13.20
C LEU A 48 -18.67 26.59 -12.66
N ALA A 49 -18.67 26.70 -11.34
CA ALA A 49 -18.12 27.82 -10.60
C ALA A 49 -17.84 27.29 -9.18
N GLY A 50 -16.74 26.56 -9.04
CA GLY A 50 -16.26 26.12 -7.74
C GLY A 50 -15.91 27.34 -6.87
N PRO A 51 -16.21 27.32 -5.56
CA PRO A 51 -15.61 28.29 -4.66
C PRO A 51 -14.11 28.03 -4.59
N THR A 52 -13.33 29.10 -4.80
CA THR A 52 -11.89 29.17 -4.59
C THR A 52 -11.49 28.47 -3.29
N ALA A 53 -10.69 27.42 -3.41
CA ALA A 53 -10.02 26.75 -2.31
C ALA A 53 -9.09 27.74 -1.61
N ALA A 54 -9.56 28.33 -0.50
CA ALA A 54 -8.66 28.86 0.51
C ALA A 54 -8.06 27.65 1.23
N SER A 55 -6.75 27.52 1.14
CA SER A 55 -5.93 26.47 1.75
C SER A 55 -6.18 26.36 3.25
N LEU A 56 -7.01 25.39 3.65
CA LEU A 56 -6.89 24.75 4.95
C LEU A 56 -5.81 23.68 4.80
N GLN A 57 -4.55 24.06 5.02
CA GLN A 57 -3.49 23.10 5.34
C GLN A 57 -3.85 22.50 6.72
N SER A 58 -4.61 21.42 6.72
CA SER A 58 -4.81 20.58 7.88
C SER A 58 -3.52 19.84 8.20
N ALA A 59 -3.18 19.79 9.48
CA ALA A 59 -2.00 19.13 10.03
C ALA A 59 -1.79 17.70 9.48
N GLU A 60 -0.73 17.55 8.70
CA GLU A 60 -0.11 16.27 8.41
C GLU A 60 0.71 15.83 9.63
N ASP A 61 0.09 14.96 10.42
CA ASP A 61 0.78 13.94 11.18
C ASP A 61 0.49 12.63 10.42
N THR A 62 1.46 12.06 9.69
CA THR A 62 1.36 10.67 9.17
C THR A 62 1.58 9.69 10.32
N VAL A 63 0.67 9.77 11.28
CA VAL A 63 0.38 8.74 12.28
C VAL A 63 -0.51 7.73 11.56
N ALA A 64 -0.15 6.44 11.59
CA ALA A 64 -1.11 5.41 11.19
C ALA A 64 -2.40 5.68 11.98
N PRO A 65 -3.51 5.96 11.30
CA PRO A 65 -4.59 6.67 11.94
C PRO A 65 -5.13 5.84 13.10
N ALA A 66 -5.33 6.49 14.26
CA ALA A 66 -5.62 5.82 15.52
C ALA A 66 -6.71 4.74 15.36
N GLY A 67 -6.37 3.50 15.70
CA GLY A 67 -7.35 2.42 15.83
C GLY A 67 -7.27 1.26 14.83
N THR A 68 -6.14 0.88 14.26
CA THR A 68 -6.04 -0.48 13.67
C THR A 68 -6.08 -1.54 14.79
N TRP A 69 -6.72 -2.71 14.60
CA TRP A 69 -6.96 -3.84 15.56
C TRP A 69 -8.23 -3.83 16.43
N GLN A 70 -8.94 -4.97 16.39
CA GLN A 70 -9.76 -5.47 17.49
C GLN A 70 -9.09 -6.69 18.14
N VAL A 71 -8.62 -6.50 19.37
CA VAL A 71 -8.56 -7.56 20.39
C VAL A 71 -9.82 -7.46 21.24
N GLU A 72 -10.24 -8.52 21.92
CA GLU A 72 -11.43 -8.52 22.78
C GLU A 72 -11.48 -7.25 23.66
N GLY A 73 -12.32 -6.31 23.26
CA GLY A 73 -12.61 -5.12 24.04
C GLY A 73 -11.62 -3.95 23.96
N GLY A 74 -11.29 -3.50 22.76
CA GLY A 74 -10.97 -2.09 22.54
C GLY A 74 -9.50 -1.77 22.28
N GLY A 75 -9.11 -1.92 21.01
CA GLY A 75 -8.11 -1.10 20.32
C GLY A 75 -6.64 -1.43 20.54
N ILE A 76 -5.79 -0.75 19.74
CA ILE A 76 -4.31 -0.61 19.82
C ILE A 76 -3.72 -0.51 21.24
N ASN A 77 -4.54 -0.19 22.24
CA ASN A 77 -4.13 0.11 23.60
C ASN A 77 -4.03 -1.15 24.49
N ARG A 78 -4.44 -2.33 24.01
CA ARG A 78 -4.26 -3.60 24.76
C ARG A 78 -3.04 -4.40 24.34
N ALA A 79 -2.70 -4.38 23.06
CA ALA A 79 -1.51 -4.97 22.47
C ALA A 79 -0.89 -3.88 21.58
N ARG A 80 0.26 -3.31 21.95
CA ARG A 80 0.87 -2.20 21.20
C ARG A 80 1.47 -2.70 19.88
N MET A 81 0.63 -2.98 18.90
CA MET A 81 1.02 -3.06 17.50
C MET A 81 1.16 -1.63 16.97
N THR A 82 2.41 -1.19 16.84
CA THR A 82 2.74 0.21 16.53
C THR A 82 2.50 0.55 15.05
N ALA A 83 2.40 1.84 14.73
CA ALA A 83 2.41 2.37 13.36
C ALA A 83 3.64 1.96 12.54
N SER A 84 4.71 1.52 13.21
CA SER A 84 5.92 0.95 12.61
C SER A 84 5.81 -0.55 12.30
N THR A 85 4.69 -1.22 12.61
CA THR A 85 4.51 -2.62 12.17
C THR A 85 4.58 -2.63 10.64
N PRO A 86 5.56 -3.33 10.05
CA PRO A 86 5.73 -3.34 8.62
C PRO A 86 4.54 -4.04 7.98
N VAL A 87 4.19 -3.59 6.78
CA VAL A 87 3.26 -4.33 5.94
C VAL A 87 3.98 -5.59 5.50
N ILE A 88 3.37 -6.73 5.82
CA ILE A 88 3.86 -8.02 5.38
C ILE A 88 3.18 -8.32 4.05
N ALA A 89 3.92 -8.11 2.95
CA ALA A 89 3.41 -8.25 1.58
C ALA A 89 3.91 -9.51 0.85
N GLY A 90 4.84 -10.26 1.44
CA GLY A 90 5.46 -11.44 0.82
C GLY A 90 4.87 -12.77 1.29
N PRO A 91 5.15 -13.87 0.58
CA PRO A 91 4.83 -15.22 1.02
C PRO A 91 5.42 -15.47 2.41
N LEU A 92 4.79 -16.34 3.20
CA LEU A 92 5.21 -16.60 4.57
C LEU A 92 5.72 -18.04 4.74
N GLU A 93 6.72 -18.19 5.60
CA GLU A 93 7.15 -19.48 6.10
C GLU A 93 6.87 -19.58 7.60
N LYS A 94 6.36 -20.74 8.03
CA LYS A 94 6.22 -21.04 9.46
C LYS A 94 7.59 -21.25 10.08
N THR A 95 7.97 -20.35 10.98
CA THR A 95 9.29 -20.39 11.64
C THR A 95 9.25 -21.00 13.04
N ILE A 96 8.18 -20.75 13.80
CA ILE A 96 8.09 -21.12 15.23
C ILE A 96 6.70 -21.66 15.54
N THR A 97 6.63 -22.65 16.43
CA THR A 97 5.39 -23.09 17.06
C THR A 97 5.56 -23.00 18.59
N ILE A 98 4.65 -22.27 19.23
CA ILE A 98 4.55 -22.11 20.66
C ILE A 98 3.34 -22.93 21.14
N ASP A 99 3.62 -23.93 21.96
CA ASP A 99 2.59 -24.63 22.73
C ASP A 99 2.46 -23.96 24.10
N PRO A 100 1.37 -23.20 24.36
CA PRO A 100 1.15 -22.61 25.66
C PRO A 100 0.90 -23.66 26.74
N GLY A 101 0.67 -24.94 26.43
CA GLY A 101 0.45 -26.00 27.41
C GLY A 101 -0.98 -26.01 27.98
N GLY A 102 -1.97 -25.60 27.17
CA GLY A 102 -3.38 -25.57 27.56
C GLY A 102 -4.23 -24.74 26.59
N GLU A 103 -5.53 -24.64 26.89
CA GLU A 103 -6.44 -23.73 26.17
C GLU A 103 -6.24 -22.31 26.67
N LEU A 104 -6.09 -21.38 25.73
CA LEU A 104 -5.99 -19.95 25.97
C LEU A 104 -7.33 -19.45 26.50
N GLU A 105 -7.28 -18.72 27.61
CA GLU A 105 -8.48 -18.11 28.20
C GLU A 105 -8.77 -16.71 27.68
N ALA A 106 -7.76 -16.09 27.11
CA ALA A 106 -7.81 -14.77 26.53
C ALA A 106 -7.01 -14.80 25.24
N GLU A 107 -7.34 -13.88 24.33
CA GLU A 107 -6.53 -13.64 23.15
C GLU A 107 -5.07 -13.37 23.56
N PRO A 108 -4.10 -13.90 22.80
CA PRO A 108 -2.71 -13.57 23.02
C PRO A 108 -2.48 -12.08 22.81
N ILE A 109 -1.73 -11.48 23.72
CA ILE A 109 -1.37 -10.06 23.67
C ILE A 109 0.11 -9.98 23.39
N PHE A 110 0.57 -9.10 22.51
CA PHE A 110 2.00 -9.03 22.21
C PHE A 110 2.45 -7.60 21.90
N ASP A 111 3.75 -7.38 22.00
CA ASP A 111 4.46 -6.19 21.51
C ASP A 111 5.48 -6.61 20.43
N GLN A 112 6.51 -5.78 20.17
CA GLN A 112 7.54 -6.05 19.15
C GLN A 112 8.28 -7.39 19.36
N GLU A 113 8.53 -7.78 20.61
CA GLU A 113 9.41 -8.93 20.94
C GLU A 113 8.76 -9.95 21.87
N THR A 114 7.69 -9.58 22.56
CA THR A 114 7.09 -10.35 23.64
C THR A 114 5.64 -10.70 23.33
N LEU A 115 5.31 -11.97 23.54
CA LEU A 115 3.95 -12.50 23.50
C LEU A 115 3.51 -12.91 24.90
N VAL A 116 2.31 -12.55 25.28
CA VAL A 116 1.66 -12.83 26.57
C VAL A 116 0.49 -13.77 26.30
N THR A 117 0.54 -14.94 26.94
CA THR A 117 -0.55 -15.92 26.89
C THR A 117 -1.14 -16.10 28.27
N VAL A 118 -2.46 -16.24 28.35
CA VAL A 118 -3.19 -16.65 29.56
C VAL A 118 -3.86 -17.98 29.30
N ARG A 119 -3.65 -18.96 30.19
CA ARG A 119 -4.29 -20.29 30.13
C ARG A 119 -4.84 -20.70 31.49
N SER A 120 -5.74 -21.67 31.53
CA SER A 120 -6.05 -22.39 32.77
C SER A 120 -5.20 -23.63 32.91
N ASN A 121 -4.75 -23.91 34.14
CA ASN A 121 -4.18 -25.21 34.47
C ASN A 121 -5.27 -26.21 34.89
N SER A 122 -4.87 -27.46 35.13
CA SER A 122 -5.80 -28.52 35.54
C SER A 122 -6.47 -28.29 36.91
N LYS A 123 -6.03 -27.29 37.68
CA LYS A 123 -6.63 -26.88 38.96
C LYS A 123 -7.58 -25.68 38.80
N GLY A 124 -7.80 -25.20 37.57
CA GLY A 124 -8.59 -24.00 37.29
C GLY A 124 -7.88 -22.70 37.65
N GLN A 125 -6.60 -22.74 38.01
CA GLN A 125 -5.81 -21.54 38.24
C GLN A 125 -5.36 -20.96 36.91
N LYS A 126 -5.28 -19.64 36.84
CA LYS A 126 -4.90 -18.95 35.62
C LYS A 126 -3.39 -18.78 35.59
N ILE A 127 -2.76 -19.16 34.49
CA ILE A 127 -1.32 -19.04 34.26
C ILE A 127 -1.11 -17.99 33.19
N LEU A 128 -0.33 -16.97 33.53
CA LEU A 128 0.21 -16.01 32.59
C LEU A 128 1.65 -16.37 32.28
N GLN A 129 1.98 -16.47 30.99
CA GLN A 129 3.33 -16.74 30.49
C GLN A 129 3.70 -15.70 29.44
N LEU A 130 4.94 -15.22 29.54
CA LEU A 130 5.56 -14.40 28.51
C LEU A 130 6.42 -15.26 27.60
N TRP A 131 6.49 -14.94 26.32
CA TRP A 131 7.24 -15.64 25.30
C TRP A 131 8.03 -14.63 24.49
N ASN A 132 9.25 -14.98 24.13
CA ASN A 132 10.04 -14.22 23.17
C ASN A 132 9.61 -14.66 21.76
N LEU A 133 9.04 -13.74 20.97
CA LEU A 133 8.55 -13.99 19.62
C LEU A 133 9.67 -14.38 18.63
N GLU A 134 10.91 -14.03 18.95
CA GLU A 134 12.05 -14.36 18.09
C GLU A 134 12.46 -15.82 18.19
N THR A 135 12.40 -16.38 19.41
CA THR A 135 12.92 -17.72 19.73
C THR A 135 11.83 -18.73 20.07
N GLY A 136 10.60 -18.27 20.30
CA GLY A 136 9.50 -19.09 20.82
C GLY A 136 9.68 -19.55 22.26
N ARG A 137 10.69 -19.04 22.98
CA ARG A 137 11.02 -19.49 24.35
C ARG A 137 10.32 -18.62 25.41
N PRO A 138 9.97 -19.20 26.56
CA PRO A 138 9.37 -18.44 27.66
C PRO A 138 10.36 -17.39 28.23
N LEU A 139 9.87 -16.18 28.47
CA LEU A 139 10.57 -15.10 29.15
C LEU A 139 10.28 -15.14 30.65
N GLY A 140 11.20 -15.72 31.42
CA GLY A 140 11.05 -15.88 32.86
C GLY A 140 10.05 -16.98 33.25
N GLY A 141 9.71 -17.01 34.55
CA GLY A 141 8.79 -18.02 35.10
C GLY A 141 7.31 -17.71 34.86
N GLU A 142 6.49 -18.75 34.86
CA GLU A 142 5.04 -18.66 34.87
C GLU A 142 4.54 -17.84 36.09
N LYS A 143 3.52 -17.00 35.85
CA LYS A 143 2.80 -16.35 36.94
C LYS A 143 1.41 -16.95 37.10
N THR A 144 1.16 -17.56 38.25
CA THR A 144 -0.12 -18.19 38.57
C THR A 144 -0.99 -17.26 39.42
N PHE A 145 -2.27 -17.18 39.06
CA PHE A 145 -3.30 -16.46 39.79
C PHE A 145 -4.37 -17.46 40.26
N ASP A 146 -4.68 -17.40 41.56
CA ASP A 146 -5.71 -18.22 42.17
C ASP A 146 -7.06 -17.49 42.11
N THR A 147 -7.58 -17.34 40.90
CA THR A 147 -8.83 -16.63 40.63
C THR A 147 -9.71 -17.44 39.69
N SER A 148 -11.01 -17.48 39.99
CA SER A 148 -12.02 -18.01 39.08
C SER A 148 -12.37 -17.02 37.97
N ALA A 149 -12.04 -15.73 38.15
CA ALA A 149 -12.33 -14.69 37.19
C ALA A 149 -11.41 -14.80 35.97
N ARG A 150 -11.91 -14.34 34.82
CA ARG A 150 -11.12 -14.22 33.59
C ARG A 150 -10.04 -13.16 33.77
N ILE A 151 -8.79 -13.51 33.49
CA ILE A 151 -7.70 -12.54 33.41
C ILE A 151 -7.80 -11.90 32.02
N ALA A 152 -8.15 -10.62 31.98
CA ALA A 152 -7.99 -9.82 30.76
C ALA A 152 -6.76 -8.93 30.95
N PRO A 153 -5.59 -9.35 30.42
CA PRO A 153 -4.41 -8.52 30.47
C PRO A 153 -4.55 -7.32 29.53
N CYS A 154 -3.72 -6.32 29.78
CA CYS A 154 -3.45 -5.20 28.89
C CYS A 154 -1.95 -4.95 28.96
N PHE A 155 -1.26 -4.91 27.81
CA PHE A 155 0.19 -4.84 27.73
C PHE A 155 0.64 -3.69 26.82
N VAL A 156 1.32 -2.70 27.41
CA VAL A 156 1.80 -1.49 26.72
C VAL A 156 3.16 -1.12 27.30
N ASP A 157 4.16 -0.93 26.45
CA ASP A 157 5.49 -0.39 26.81
C ASP A 157 6.21 -1.17 27.92
N GLY A 158 6.15 -2.50 27.79
CA GLY A 158 6.68 -3.41 28.79
C GLY A 158 5.87 -3.42 30.08
N GLU A 159 4.78 -2.66 30.20
CA GLU A 159 3.88 -2.69 31.34
C GLU A 159 2.66 -3.55 31.08
N LEU A 160 2.40 -4.47 32.00
CA LEU A 160 1.32 -5.43 31.96
C LEU A 160 0.36 -5.17 33.11
N VAL A 161 -0.87 -4.78 32.81
CA VAL A 161 -1.96 -4.64 33.76
C VAL A 161 -2.84 -5.88 33.72
N VAL A 162 -3.09 -6.49 34.86
CA VAL A 162 -3.91 -7.71 34.98
C VAL A 162 -4.87 -7.61 36.15
N ARG A 163 -6.10 -8.06 35.92
CA ARG A 163 -7.04 -8.34 37.00
C ARG A 163 -6.63 -9.63 37.70
N ALA A 164 -6.04 -9.51 38.88
CA ALA A 164 -5.49 -10.63 39.63
C ALA A 164 -6.53 -11.34 40.52
N GLU A 165 -7.48 -10.58 41.06
CA GLU A 165 -8.62 -11.04 41.87
C GLU A 165 -9.86 -10.23 41.50
N ASP A 166 -11.04 -10.56 42.03
CA ASP A 166 -12.26 -9.78 41.75
C ASP A 166 -12.13 -8.31 42.17
N ASP A 167 -11.39 -8.05 43.24
CA ASP A 167 -11.20 -6.75 43.89
C ASP A 167 -9.80 -6.14 43.68
N THR A 168 -8.96 -6.77 42.83
CA THR A 168 -7.53 -6.45 42.70
C THR A 168 -7.08 -6.38 41.24
N ILE A 169 -6.50 -5.23 40.85
CA ILE A 169 -5.65 -5.09 39.67
C ILE A 169 -4.18 -5.05 40.10
N GLU A 170 -3.31 -5.78 39.40
CA GLU A 170 -1.87 -5.65 39.52
C GLU A 170 -1.26 -5.04 38.25
N VAL A 171 -0.26 -4.19 38.43
CA VAL A 171 0.56 -3.65 37.33
C VAL A 171 1.95 -4.21 37.45
N HIS A 172 2.45 -4.81 36.36
CA HIS A 172 3.78 -5.37 36.25
C HIS A 172 4.58 -4.62 35.20
N ARG A 173 5.89 -4.55 35.38
CA ARG A 173 6.82 -4.13 34.35
C ARG A 173 7.70 -5.31 33.95
N LEU A 174 7.89 -5.48 32.66
CA LEU A 174 8.80 -6.44 32.07
C LEU A 174 10.23 -6.08 32.50
N SER A 175 10.98 -7.10 32.88
CA SER A 175 12.38 -7.00 33.22
C SER A 175 13.11 -8.20 32.62
N GLY A 176 14.44 -8.15 32.51
CA GLY A 176 15.21 -9.28 31.96
C GLY A 176 15.02 -10.61 32.71
N ASN A 177 14.47 -10.59 33.93
CA ASN A 177 14.15 -11.78 34.73
C ASN A 177 12.65 -12.15 34.75
N GLY A 178 11.83 -11.55 33.89
CA GLY A 178 10.37 -11.75 33.83
C GLY A 178 9.57 -10.55 34.37
N LEU A 179 8.38 -10.79 34.90
CA LEU A 179 7.47 -9.73 35.37
C LEU A 179 7.78 -9.26 36.79
N ARG A 180 8.00 -7.96 36.95
CA ARG A 180 8.14 -7.31 38.27
C ARG A 180 6.90 -6.48 38.57
N ARG A 181 6.16 -6.81 39.64
CA ARG A 181 5.02 -5.98 40.10
C ARG A 181 5.51 -4.59 40.52
N ILE A 182 4.94 -3.55 39.92
CA ILE A 182 5.26 -2.14 40.23
C ILE A 182 4.11 -1.41 40.93
N ASP A 183 2.88 -1.91 40.82
CA ASP A 183 1.72 -1.36 41.54
C ASP A 183 0.66 -2.44 41.83
N ARG A 184 -0.24 -2.15 42.79
CA ARG A 184 -1.40 -2.96 43.13
C ARG A 184 -2.56 -2.05 43.53
N ILE A 185 -3.63 -2.08 42.74
CA ILE A 185 -4.89 -1.37 43.01
C ILE A 185 -5.82 -2.39 43.65
N ARG A 186 -6.28 -2.11 44.87
CA ARG A 186 -7.21 -2.98 45.60
C ARG A 186 -8.35 -2.17 46.20
N GLU A 187 -9.57 -2.54 45.88
CA GLU A 187 -10.79 -1.92 46.43
C GLU A 187 -11.66 -2.98 47.05
N LYS A 188 -11.55 -3.09 48.37
CA LYS A 188 -12.18 -4.18 49.12
C LYS A 188 -13.69 -4.17 48.90
N ASP A 189 -14.24 -5.36 48.64
CA ASP A 189 -15.68 -5.60 48.44
C ASP A 189 -16.25 -4.90 47.19
N VAL A 190 -15.39 -4.44 46.27
CA VAL A 190 -15.78 -3.84 44.98
C VAL A 190 -15.26 -4.71 43.83
N VAL A 191 -16.17 -5.24 43.02
CA VAL A 191 -15.80 -5.99 41.82
C VAL A 191 -15.26 -5.04 40.76
N MET A 192 -14.10 -5.36 40.21
CA MET A 192 -13.46 -4.63 39.12
C MET A 192 -13.71 -5.31 37.77
N GLY A 193 -13.85 -4.51 36.71
CA GLY A 193 -13.97 -4.96 35.32
C GLY A 193 -12.61 -5.23 34.68
N HIS A 194 -12.60 -5.26 33.34
CA HIS A 194 -11.37 -5.43 32.57
C HIS A 194 -10.59 -4.11 32.51
N PRO A 195 -9.32 -4.06 32.99
CA PRO A 195 -8.53 -2.84 32.97
C PRO A 195 -8.08 -2.50 31.54
N LEU A 196 -7.88 -1.21 31.28
CA LEU A 196 -7.20 -0.66 30.11
C LEU A 196 -6.05 0.22 30.58
N LEU A 197 -4.84 -0.03 30.07
CA LEU A 197 -3.67 0.83 30.27
C LEU A 197 -3.63 1.84 29.11
N VAL A 198 -3.58 3.12 29.43
CA VAL A 198 -3.41 4.22 28.47
C VAL A 198 -2.33 5.12 29.03
N ASN A 199 -1.18 5.18 28.37
CA ASN A 199 0.05 5.76 28.93
C ASN A 199 0.32 5.14 30.30
N ASP A 200 0.60 5.96 31.32
CA ASP A 200 0.80 5.53 32.71
C ASP A 200 -0.51 5.52 33.54
N SER A 201 -1.69 5.45 32.91
CA SER A 201 -2.98 5.41 33.61
C SER A 201 -3.73 4.10 33.38
N VAL A 202 -4.28 3.54 34.46
CA VAL A 202 -5.26 2.44 34.40
C VAL A 202 -6.67 3.00 34.41
N VAL A 203 -7.45 2.65 33.41
CA VAL A 203 -8.90 2.90 33.34
C VAL A 203 -9.64 1.58 33.57
N VAL A 204 -10.52 1.52 34.56
CA VAL A 204 -11.19 0.27 34.93
C VAL A 204 -12.62 0.51 35.44
N PRO A 205 -13.61 -0.28 35.00
CA PRO A 205 -14.92 -0.32 35.66
C PRO A 205 -14.78 -0.83 37.08
N MET A 206 -15.37 -0.15 38.05
CA MET A 206 -15.19 -0.41 39.48
C MET A 206 -16.54 -0.23 40.19
N GLY A 207 -17.27 -1.34 40.38
CA GLY A 207 -18.64 -1.32 40.88
C GLY A 207 -19.60 -0.54 39.97
N ASP A 208 -20.15 0.56 40.49
CA ASP A 208 -21.05 1.48 39.77
C ASP A 208 -20.34 2.75 39.28
N SER A 209 -19.05 2.62 38.96
CA SER A 209 -18.27 3.74 38.42
C SER A 209 -17.22 3.28 37.41
N LEU A 210 -16.73 4.22 36.60
CA LEU A 210 -15.52 4.08 35.81
C LEU A 210 -14.44 4.97 36.43
N VAL A 211 -13.26 4.39 36.68
CA VAL A 211 -12.16 5.08 37.36
C VAL A 211 -10.95 5.13 36.46
N ARG A 212 -10.32 6.30 36.37
CA ARG A 212 -8.93 6.44 35.89
C ARG A 212 -8.03 6.72 37.08
N ARG A 213 -6.91 6.00 37.13
CA ARG A 213 -5.88 6.15 38.16
C ARG A 213 -4.52 6.05 37.51
N ASP A 214 -3.62 6.97 37.85
CA ASP A 214 -2.23 6.88 37.40
C ASP A 214 -1.51 5.78 38.20
N VAL A 215 -0.65 5.02 37.52
CA VAL A 215 0.14 3.95 38.13
C VAL A 215 1.00 4.57 39.24
N ARG A 216 1.02 3.95 40.43
CA ARG A 216 1.69 4.41 41.67
C ARG A 216 1.01 5.59 42.39
N VAL A 217 -0.05 6.18 41.84
CA VAL A 217 -0.84 7.20 42.52
C VAL A 217 -2.05 6.52 43.15
N ASN A 218 -2.28 6.69 44.45
CA ASN A 218 -3.38 5.99 45.13
C ASN A 218 -4.76 6.57 44.81
N ASP A 219 -4.84 7.89 44.70
CA ASP A 219 -6.09 8.57 44.44
C ASP A 219 -6.46 8.49 42.95
N PRO A 220 -7.75 8.31 42.62
CA PRO A 220 -8.18 8.34 41.23
C PRO A 220 -7.99 9.76 40.66
N VAL A 221 -7.51 9.83 39.42
CA VAL A 221 -7.45 11.09 38.66
C VAL A 221 -8.86 11.62 38.44
N TRP A 222 -9.78 10.71 38.08
CA TRP A 222 -11.20 10.99 38.02
C TRP A 222 -12.03 9.73 38.23
N LYS A 223 -13.31 9.94 38.56
CA LYS A 223 -14.33 8.91 38.75
C LYS A 223 -15.62 9.37 38.08
N VAL A 224 -16.18 8.52 37.23
CA VAL A 224 -17.46 8.73 36.55
C VAL A 224 -18.47 7.72 37.08
N GLU A 225 -19.60 8.17 37.61
CA GLU A 225 -20.67 7.27 38.08
C GLU A 225 -21.48 6.69 36.91
N GLY A 226 -21.79 5.40 36.97
CA GLY A 226 -22.52 4.64 35.95
C GLY A 226 -22.36 3.13 36.09
N ALA A 227 -23.32 2.34 35.59
CA ALA A 227 -23.21 0.88 35.65
C ALA A 227 -22.39 0.36 34.47
N PHE A 228 -21.09 0.69 34.47
CA PHE A 228 -20.18 0.35 33.39
C PHE A 228 -19.88 -1.16 33.37
N ARG A 229 -19.98 -1.80 32.20
CA ARG A 229 -19.75 -3.24 32.02
C ARG A 229 -18.84 -3.50 30.82
N GLY A 230 -18.17 -4.65 30.87
CA GLY A 230 -17.31 -5.09 29.79
C GLY A 230 -16.00 -4.31 29.71
N HIS A 231 -15.48 -4.29 28.50
CA HIS A 231 -14.21 -3.68 28.17
C HIS A 231 -14.39 -2.22 27.75
N VAL A 232 -13.41 -1.40 28.12
CA VAL A 232 -13.32 0.01 27.69
C VAL A 232 -12.35 0.16 26.52
N ALA A 233 -12.64 1.10 25.62
CA ALA A 233 -11.79 1.46 24.50
C ALA A 233 -11.27 2.89 24.63
N PHE A 234 -10.11 3.18 24.05
CA PHE A 234 -9.53 4.52 23.97
C PHE A 234 -9.25 4.90 22.52
N SER A 235 -9.75 6.06 22.09
CA SER A 235 -9.50 6.65 20.75
C SER A 235 -9.63 8.16 20.82
N ASP A 236 -8.81 8.90 20.08
CA ASP A 236 -8.94 10.36 19.91
C ASP A 236 -9.04 11.14 21.24
N GLY A 237 -8.25 10.72 22.24
CA GLY A 237 -8.24 11.33 23.58
C GLY A 237 -9.49 11.03 24.43
N LYS A 238 -10.31 10.06 24.03
CA LYS A 238 -11.58 9.72 24.69
C LYS A 238 -11.62 8.25 25.08
N ILE A 239 -12.31 7.98 26.19
CA ILE A 239 -12.70 6.66 26.66
C ILE A 239 -14.13 6.37 26.21
N TYR A 240 -14.33 5.18 25.69
CA TYR A 240 -15.59 4.65 25.23
C TYR A 240 -15.93 3.44 26.10
N ALA A 241 -17.07 3.48 26.79
CA ALA A 241 -17.47 2.45 27.74
C ALA A 241 -18.97 2.14 27.64
N VAL A 242 -19.34 0.87 27.80
CA VAL A 242 -20.75 0.46 27.86
C VAL A 242 -21.30 0.78 29.24
N ASP A 243 -22.29 1.66 29.31
CA ASP A 243 -23.00 2.07 30.52
C ASP A 243 -24.44 1.54 30.48
N TYR A 244 -24.90 0.94 31.57
CA TYR A 244 -26.27 0.47 31.68
C TYR A 244 -27.12 1.35 32.60
N ASP A 245 -28.31 1.70 32.14
CA ASP A 245 -29.30 2.34 32.99
C ASP A 245 -29.89 1.33 33.96
N ALA A 246 -29.56 1.45 35.25
CA ALA A 246 -29.97 0.51 36.29
C ALA A 246 -31.49 0.32 36.41
N THR A 247 -32.29 1.32 36.03
CA THR A 247 -33.76 1.25 36.12
C THR A 247 -34.39 0.63 34.88
N SER A 248 -33.90 1.00 33.70
CA SER A 248 -34.54 0.65 32.43
C SER A 248 -33.85 -0.48 31.67
N GLY A 249 -32.64 -0.89 32.09
CA GLY A 249 -31.80 -1.87 31.40
C GLY A 249 -31.32 -1.40 30.02
N MET A 250 -31.37 -0.09 29.76
CA MET A 250 -30.91 0.49 28.50
C MET A 250 -29.38 0.48 28.47
N CYS A 251 -28.82 -0.20 27.47
CA CYS A 251 -27.40 -0.16 27.13
C CYS A 251 -27.11 1.17 26.41
N ARG A 252 -26.12 1.90 26.89
CA ARG A 252 -25.64 3.18 26.36
C ARG A 252 -24.14 3.09 26.11
N LEU A 253 -23.67 3.78 25.08
CA LEU A 253 -22.25 4.04 24.89
C LEU A 253 -21.91 5.39 25.50
N ALA A 254 -21.15 5.39 26.59
CA ALA A 254 -20.60 6.60 27.19
C ALA A 254 -19.31 7.01 26.46
N VAL A 255 -19.20 8.30 26.11
CA VAL A 255 -18.00 8.93 25.55
C VAL A 255 -17.45 9.89 26.61
N ILE A 256 -16.25 9.61 27.10
CA ILE A 256 -15.67 10.27 28.26
C ILE A 256 -14.32 10.87 27.84
N ASP A 257 -14.09 12.14 28.15
CA ASP A 257 -12.78 12.77 27.90
C ASP A 257 -11.72 12.14 28.82
N PHE A 258 -10.64 11.61 28.24
CA PHE A 258 -9.64 10.86 29.01
C PHE A 258 -8.89 11.73 30.03
N ALA A 259 -8.62 12.99 29.68
CA ALA A 259 -7.88 13.90 30.54
C ALA A 259 -8.71 14.34 31.75
N THR A 260 -9.98 14.69 31.53
CA THR A 260 -10.83 15.37 32.53
C THR A 260 -11.88 14.47 33.19
N GLY A 261 -12.21 13.31 32.60
CA GLY A 261 -13.32 12.48 33.03
C GLY A 261 -14.70 13.05 32.66
N GLU A 262 -14.77 14.15 31.91
CA GLU A 262 -16.04 14.76 31.49
C GLU A 262 -16.79 13.84 30.51
N VAL A 263 -18.05 13.50 30.82
CA VAL A 263 -18.89 12.71 29.93
C VAL A 263 -19.41 13.60 28.79
N LYS A 264 -18.84 13.44 27.60
CA LYS A 264 -19.22 14.18 26.38
C LYS A 264 -20.55 13.72 25.79
N GLY A 265 -20.94 12.46 26.04
CA GLY A 265 -22.21 11.92 25.56
C GLY A 265 -22.52 10.53 26.08
N ARG A 266 -23.80 10.13 26.02
CA ARG A 266 -24.28 8.77 26.29
C ARG A 266 -25.26 8.34 25.19
N HIS A 267 -24.77 7.67 24.17
CA HIS A 267 -25.57 7.28 23.01
C HIS A 267 -26.37 6.02 23.31
N ALA A 268 -27.67 6.01 23.03
CA ALA A 268 -28.50 4.81 23.19
C ALA A 268 -28.10 3.72 22.18
N VAL A 269 -27.78 2.53 22.69
CA VAL A 269 -27.41 1.35 21.87
C VAL A 269 -28.62 0.46 21.67
N GLY A 270 -29.27 0.05 22.76
CA GLY A 270 -30.43 -0.83 22.75
C GLY A 270 -30.79 -1.34 24.15
N ARG A 271 -31.88 -2.06 24.29
CA ARG A 271 -32.31 -2.62 25.59
C ARG A 271 -31.86 -4.07 25.73
N GLY A 272 -31.10 -4.38 26.76
CA GLY A 272 -30.65 -5.76 27.02
C GLY A 272 -31.83 -6.69 27.33
N ALA A 273 -31.83 -7.89 26.73
CA ALA A 273 -32.91 -8.88 26.91
C ALA A 273 -32.99 -9.48 28.34
N GLY A 274 -32.01 -9.20 29.21
CA GLY A 274 -31.88 -9.82 30.53
C GLY A 274 -31.45 -8.87 31.66
N GLY A 275 -31.67 -7.56 31.53
CA GLY A 275 -31.23 -6.58 32.53
C GLY A 275 -29.74 -6.19 32.40
N VAL A 276 -29.18 -5.60 33.45
CA VAL A 276 -27.77 -5.18 33.52
C VAL A 276 -26.88 -6.42 33.68
N PRO A 277 -25.85 -6.63 32.84
CA PRO A 277 -24.87 -7.70 33.03
C PRO A 277 -24.18 -7.60 34.41
N GLU A 278 -23.81 -8.74 34.99
CA GLU A 278 -22.95 -8.77 36.18
C GLU A 278 -21.51 -8.39 35.79
N LEU A 279 -20.75 -7.79 36.71
CA LEU A 279 -19.33 -7.51 36.48
C LEU A 279 -18.51 -8.82 36.47
N PRO A 280 -17.48 -8.94 35.63
CA PRO A 280 -16.87 -7.89 34.80
C PRO A 280 -17.65 -7.55 33.51
N GLY A 281 -18.59 -8.41 33.08
CA GLY A 281 -19.27 -8.32 31.78
C GLY A 281 -18.32 -8.62 30.62
N GLU A 282 -18.83 -9.15 29.50
CA GLU A 282 -18.02 -9.45 28.30
C GLU A 282 -18.35 -8.50 27.13
N ASP A 283 -19.04 -7.39 27.43
CA ASP A 283 -19.38 -6.37 26.42
C ASP A 283 -18.10 -5.72 25.90
N ARG A 284 -18.05 -5.37 24.61
CA ARG A 284 -16.88 -4.80 23.93
C ARG A 284 -17.27 -3.52 23.23
N VAL A 285 -16.32 -2.59 23.19
CA VAL A 285 -16.45 -1.36 22.42
C VAL A 285 -15.27 -1.23 21.48
N THR A 286 -15.56 -0.84 20.26
CA THR A 286 -14.54 -0.40 19.29
C THR A 286 -14.99 0.94 18.73
N ALA A 287 -14.15 1.98 18.80
CA ALA A 287 -14.54 3.32 18.39
C ALA A 287 -13.40 3.98 17.62
N ARG A 288 -13.76 4.73 16.56
CA ARG A 288 -12.83 5.55 15.77
C ARG A 288 -13.56 6.69 15.08
N GLY A 289 -13.03 7.91 15.23
CA GLY A 289 -13.62 9.09 14.61
C GLY A 289 -15.07 9.29 15.02
N LEU A 290 -15.99 9.25 14.05
CA LEU A 290 -17.42 9.46 14.27
C LEU A 290 -18.22 8.15 14.38
N LEU A 291 -17.58 6.99 14.43
CA LEU A 291 -18.25 5.70 14.51
C LEU A 291 -17.77 4.90 15.72
N ALA A 292 -18.68 4.19 16.36
CA ALA A 292 -18.39 3.23 17.40
C ALA A 292 -19.27 1.99 17.27
N PHE A 293 -18.77 0.84 17.70
CA PHE A 293 -19.47 -0.43 17.70
C PHE A 293 -19.46 -0.98 19.11
N VAL A 294 -20.64 -1.38 19.57
CA VAL A 294 -20.84 -2.02 20.87
C VAL A 294 -21.26 -3.46 20.61
N GLN A 295 -20.42 -4.39 21.02
CA GLN A 295 -20.73 -5.81 21.08
C GLN A 295 -21.14 -6.17 22.51
N THR A 296 -22.16 -6.99 22.66
CA THR A 296 -22.69 -7.40 23.96
C THR A 296 -22.84 -8.90 24.03
N GLU A 297 -22.68 -9.46 25.22
CA GLU A 297 -22.83 -10.90 25.45
C GLU A 297 -24.27 -11.36 25.16
N LYS A 298 -25.25 -10.51 25.49
CA LYS A 298 -26.67 -10.79 25.34
C LYS A 298 -27.27 -9.88 24.26
N PRO A 299 -28.13 -10.41 23.36
CA PRO A 299 -28.70 -9.60 22.30
C PRO A 299 -29.45 -8.38 22.84
N LEU A 300 -29.12 -7.22 22.28
CA LEU A 300 -29.81 -5.96 22.51
C LEU A 300 -31.04 -5.89 21.61
N GLY A 301 -32.20 -5.58 22.20
CA GLY A 301 -33.38 -5.17 21.46
C GLY A 301 -33.16 -3.77 20.89
N VAL A 302 -33.08 -3.67 19.57
CA VAL A 302 -33.04 -2.41 18.83
C VAL A 302 -34.44 -2.07 18.29
N SER A 303 -34.64 -0.83 17.80
CA SER A 303 -35.93 -0.39 17.26
C SER A 303 -36.45 -1.35 16.18
N GLY A 304 -37.74 -1.67 16.22
CA GLY A 304 -38.37 -2.61 15.27
C GLY A 304 -38.43 -4.07 15.74
N GLY A 305 -38.08 -4.36 17.00
CA GLY A 305 -38.17 -5.72 17.57
C GLY A 305 -37.01 -6.64 17.19
N ILE A 306 -36.01 -6.08 16.53
CA ILE A 306 -34.81 -6.76 16.08
C ILE A 306 -33.87 -6.95 17.29
N LYS A 307 -33.17 -8.09 17.36
CA LYS A 307 -32.16 -8.38 18.38
C LYS A 307 -30.79 -8.52 17.72
N SER A 308 -29.77 -7.86 18.26
CA SER A 308 -28.39 -7.98 17.78
C SER A 308 -27.41 -8.02 18.94
N ASN A 309 -26.33 -8.78 18.81
CA ASN A 309 -25.21 -8.76 19.74
C ASN A 309 -24.21 -7.65 19.42
N SER A 310 -24.26 -7.05 18.22
CA SER A 310 -23.34 -6.00 17.78
C SER A 310 -24.11 -4.84 17.16
N VAL A 311 -23.85 -3.62 17.62
CA VAL A 311 -24.58 -2.41 17.20
C VAL A 311 -23.60 -1.29 16.90
N GLY A 312 -23.65 -0.76 15.67
CA GLY A 312 -22.92 0.44 15.29
C GLY A 312 -23.66 1.73 15.62
N ILE A 313 -22.90 2.73 16.03
CA ILE A 313 -23.33 3.99 16.61
C ILE A 313 -22.59 5.11 15.87
N ASP A 314 -23.35 6.02 15.29
CA ASP A 314 -22.83 7.25 14.72
C ASP A 314 -22.76 8.33 15.82
N LEU A 315 -21.53 8.62 16.23
CA LEU A 315 -21.16 9.56 17.28
C LEU A 315 -21.37 11.02 16.86
N SER A 316 -21.63 11.31 15.59
CA SER A 316 -21.95 12.66 15.11
C SER A 316 -23.38 13.08 15.44
N LYS A 317 -24.28 12.13 15.74
CA LYS A 317 -25.64 12.44 16.20
C LYS A 317 -25.64 12.99 17.62
N ASP A 318 -26.69 13.75 17.92
CA ASP A 318 -27.02 14.17 19.29
C ASP A 318 -27.04 12.94 20.23
N PRO A 319 -26.18 12.89 21.26
CA PRO A 319 -26.14 11.79 22.22
C PRO A 319 -27.47 11.61 22.97
N ASN A 320 -28.33 12.62 23.02
CA ASN A 320 -29.62 12.57 23.72
C ASN A 320 -30.78 12.07 22.85
N ALA A 321 -30.54 11.78 21.57
CA ALA A 321 -31.57 11.22 20.71
C ALA A 321 -32.04 9.86 21.25
N VAL A 322 -33.32 9.75 21.62
CA VAL A 322 -33.93 8.53 22.16
C VAL A 322 -34.05 7.44 21.10
N THR A 323 -34.07 7.83 19.81
CA THR A 323 -33.99 6.90 18.70
C THR A 323 -32.57 6.32 18.69
N PRO A 324 -32.41 4.99 18.78
CA PRO A 324 -31.09 4.37 18.67
C PRO A 324 -30.39 4.96 17.46
N ALA A 325 -29.14 5.42 17.61
CA ALA A 325 -28.35 5.98 16.52
C ALA A 325 -27.96 4.92 15.46
N ALA A 326 -28.68 3.78 15.42
CA ALA A 326 -28.57 2.68 14.48
C ALA A 326 -29.00 3.13 13.08
N ILE A 327 -28.14 3.89 12.40
CA ILE A 327 -28.25 4.25 10.98
C ILE A 327 -27.31 3.38 10.12
N LEU A 328 -26.82 2.26 10.64
CA LEU A 328 -26.34 1.18 9.79
C LEU A 328 -27.54 0.28 9.52
N GLY A 329 -28.23 0.54 8.40
CA GLY A 329 -29.51 -0.08 8.07
C GLY A 329 -29.47 -1.60 8.22
N SER A 330 -30.19 -2.15 9.20
CA SER A 330 -30.50 -3.59 9.31
C SER A 330 -29.33 -4.57 9.11
N THR A 331 -28.07 -4.15 9.27
CA THR A 331 -26.91 -4.97 8.95
C THR A 331 -26.50 -5.70 10.22
N PHE A 332 -26.76 -7.00 10.23
CA PHE A 332 -26.49 -7.88 11.35
C PHE A 332 -25.03 -8.26 11.33
N MET A 333 -24.22 -7.72 12.24
CA MET A 333 -22.84 -8.21 12.33
C MET A 333 -22.78 -9.40 13.28
N THR A 334 -22.21 -10.50 12.80
CA THR A 334 -21.95 -11.67 13.65
C THR A 334 -20.84 -11.40 14.65
N GLU A 335 -19.93 -10.49 14.30
CA GLU A 335 -18.74 -10.13 15.05
C GLU A 335 -18.57 -8.61 15.07
N ALA A 336 -17.71 -8.09 15.94
CA ALA A 336 -17.41 -6.66 15.93
C ALA A 336 -16.54 -6.34 14.69
N PRO A 337 -16.82 -5.25 13.95
CA PRO A 337 -16.12 -4.93 12.73
C PRO A 337 -14.78 -4.33 13.08
N ALA A 338 -13.72 -4.82 12.47
CA ALA A 338 -12.41 -4.27 12.69
C ALA A 338 -12.21 -3.00 11.85
N ILE A 339 -11.39 -2.09 12.36
CA ILE A 339 -11.21 -0.77 11.78
C ILE A 339 -10.23 -0.85 10.61
N LEU A 340 -10.55 -0.18 9.50
CA LEU A 340 -9.77 -0.19 8.28
C LEU A 340 -9.61 1.20 7.68
N GLY A 341 -8.41 1.79 7.74
CA GLY A 341 -8.24 3.17 7.26
C GLY A 341 -9.34 4.07 7.84
N ARG A 342 -9.96 4.93 7.03
CA ARG A 342 -11.10 5.75 7.48
C ARG A 342 -12.41 4.96 7.69
N GLY A 343 -12.48 3.69 7.32
CA GLY A 343 -13.65 2.83 7.40
C GLY A 343 -13.53 1.65 8.38
N TRP A 344 -14.34 0.63 8.13
CA TRP A 344 -14.47 -0.58 8.93
C TRP A 344 -14.62 -1.79 8.02
N LEU A 345 -14.24 -2.97 8.50
CA LEU A 345 -14.37 -4.27 7.86
C LEU A 345 -15.11 -5.22 8.80
N GLY A 346 -16.20 -5.84 8.36
CA GLY A 346 -16.96 -6.76 9.21
C GLY A 346 -17.53 -7.96 8.46
N PHE A 347 -18.01 -8.93 9.24
CA PHE A 347 -18.84 -10.03 8.77
C PHE A 347 -20.30 -9.72 9.06
N TYR A 348 -21.15 -9.87 8.04
CA TYR A 348 -22.55 -9.49 8.08
C TYR A 348 -23.44 -10.66 7.69
N ASP A 349 -24.52 -10.90 8.42
CA ASP A 349 -25.66 -11.67 7.92
C ASP A 349 -26.58 -10.71 7.15
N HIS A 350 -26.70 -10.88 5.83
CA HIS A 350 -27.56 -10.04 5.01
C HIS A 350 -29.03 -10.34 5.30
N PRO A 351 -29.82 -9.37 5.80
CA PRO A 351 -31.19 -9.59 6.27
C PRO A 351 -32.15 -10.15 5.20
N ILE A 352 -31.92 -9.76 3.94
CA ILE A 352 -32.82 -10.07 2.81
C ILE A 352 -32.39 -11.36 2.11
N GLU A 353 -31.08 -11.57 1.98
CA GLU A 353 -30.54 -12.70 1.21
C GLU A 353 -30.28 -13.93 2.11
N GLY A 354 -30.18 -13.74 3.44
CA GLY A 354 -29.81 -14.81 4.37
C GLY A 354 -28.37 -15.28 4.18
N GLU A 355 -27.53 -14.49 3.51
CA GLU A 355 -26.13 -14.81 3.21
C GLU A 355 -25.19 -14.10 4.18
N LYS A 356 -24.15 -14.81 4.61
CA LYS A 356 -22.99 -14.17 5.23
C LYS A 356 -22.19 -13.43 4.15
N LEU A 357 -21.71 -12.24 4.46
CA LEU A 357 -20.83 -11.47 3.59
C LEU A 357 -19.75 -10.77 4.41
N VAL A 358 -18.58 -10.61 3.82
CA VAL A 358 -17.56 -9.66 4.30
C VAL A 358 -17.85 -8.33 3.61
N ALA A 359 -17.81 -7.21 4.32
CA ALA A 359 -17.97 -5.90 3.69
C ALA A 359 -17.20 -4.79 4.40
N THR A 360 -16.90 -3.71 3.66
CA THR A 360 -16.40 -2.48 4.26
C THR A 360 -17.51 -1.46 4.52
N LEU A 361 -17.35 -0.68 5.59
CA LEU A 361 -18.16 0.50 5.91
C LEU A 361 -17.25 1.71 5.98
N SER A 362 -17.27 2.56 4.96
CA SER A 362 -16.55 3.83 5.00
C SER A 362 -17.53 4.97 5.31
N PRO A 363 -17.29 5.81 6.33
CA PRO A 363 -18.01 7.07 6.50
C PRO A 363 -17.64 8.00 5.34
N PRO A 364 -18.58 8.41 4.49
CA PRO A 364 -18.31 9.39 3.45
C PRO A 364 -18.04 10.77 4.04
N GLU A 365 -17.14 11.53 3.41
CA GLU A 365 -17.02 12.97 3.63
C GLU A 365 -18.31 13.66 3.13
N GLY A 366 -19.24 13.97 4.04
CA GLY A 366 -20.32 14.94 3.79
C GLY A 366 -21.64 14.46 3.16
N MET A 367 -21.83 13.17 2.87
CA MET A 367 -23.13 12.64 2.37
C MET A 367 -23.45 11.30 3.01
N GLY A 368 -24.50 11.16 3.83
CA GLY A 368 -24.86 9.97 4.63
C GLY A 368 -24.35 8.57 4.21
N ILE A 369 -24.05 7.73 5.22
CA ILE A 369 -23.44 6.39 5.11
C ILE A 369 -23.98 5.59 3.91
N ARG A 370 -23.09 5.23 2.96
CA ARG A 370 -23.41 4.37 1.79
C ARG A 370 -23.67 2.93 2.22
N GLN A 371 -24.28 2.13 1.33
CA GLN A 371 -24.37 0.68 1.52
C GLN A 371 -22.95 0.08 1.71
N PRO A 372 -22.80 -0.97 2.56
CA PRO A 372 -21.54 -1.65 2.74
C PRO A 372 -20.98 -2.12 1.38
N THR A 373 -19.68 -1.93 1.13
CA THR A 373 -19.04 -2.48 -0.07
C THR A 373 -18.80 -3.97 0.17
N ARG A 374 -19.54 -4.83 -0.53
CA ARG A 374 -19.42 -6.29 -0.42
C ARG A 374 -18.04 -6.74 -0.92
N LEU A 375 -17.32 -7.43 -0.05
CA LEU A 375 -16.00 -8.00 -0.30
C LEU A 375 -16.03 -9.49 -0.64
N SER A 376 -17.02 -10.21 -0.11
CA SER A 376 -17.19 -11.65 -0.32
C SER A 376 -18.68 -12.02 -0.39
N GLY A 377 -19.00 -13.17 -0.97
CA GLY A 377 -20.35 -13.67 -1.08
C GLY A 377 -20.44 -15.09 -1.64
N LYS A 378 -21.66 -15.53 -1.91
CA LYS A 378 -21.87 -16.83 -2.53
C LYS A 378 -21.26 -16.85 -3.94
N GLY A 379 -20.25 -17.70 -4.16
CA GLY A 379 -19.57 -17.87 -5.45
C GLY A 379 -18.30 -17.04 -5.65
N TRP A 380 -17.85 -16.30 -4.64
CA TRP A 380 -16.59 -15.54 -4.70
C TRP A 380 -16.03 -15.26 -3.31
N HIS A 381 -14.76 -15.60 -3.10
CA HIS A 381 -14.11 -15.55 -1.79
C HIS A 381 -14.95 -16.23 -0.69
N GLN A 382 -15.60 -17.36 -1.02
CA GLN A 382 -16.54 -18.07 -0.15
C GLN A 382 -15.83 -18.66 1.09
N GLU A 383 -14.58 -19.05 0.92
CA GLU A 383 -13.66 -19.50 1.97
C GLU A 383 -13.61 -18.54 3.17
N LEU A 384 -13.72 -17.22 2.94
CA LEU A 384 -13.73 -16.22 4.00
C LEU A 384 -15.00 -16.32 4.86
N LEU A 385 -16.08 -16.87 4.30
CA LEU A 385 -17.35 -17.10 5.00
C LEU A 385 -17.36 -18.46 5.71
N GLU A 386 -16.53 -19.40 5.28
CA GLU A 386 -16.40 -20.74 5.89
C GLU A 386 -15.63 -20.66 7.21
N HIS A 387 -14.66 -19.74 7.29
CA HIS A 387 -13.87 -19.47 8.48
C HIS A 387 -13.90 -17.98 8.85
N PRO A 388 -15.05 -17.45 9.32
CA PRO A 388 -15.11 -16.07 9.78
C PRO A 388 -14.15 -15.91 10.95
N GLN A 389 -13.17 -15.03 10.78
CA GLN A 389 -12.17 -14.68 11.79
C GLN A 389 -12.09 -13.17 11.86
N ALA A 390 -12.02 -12.63 13.06
CA ALA A 390 -11.87 -11.19 13.27
C ALA A 390 -10.66 -10.67 12.45
N PRO A 391 -10.84 -9.64 11.61
CA PRO A 391 -9.74 -9.12 10.84
C PRO A 391 -8.78 -8.29 11.68
N ALA A 392 -7.58 -8.27 11.17
CA ALA A 392 -6.39 -7.81 11.82
C ALA A 392 -5.71 -6.78 10.90
N PHE A 393 -5.20 -5.62 11.34
CA PHE A 393 -4.70 -4.56 10.44
C PHE A 393 -3.32 -3.96 10.71
N ALA A 394 -2.38 -4.06 9.77
CA ALA A 394 -1.15 -3.27 9.78
C ALA A 394 -1.21 -2.19 8.69
N ARG A 395 -1.28 -0.91 9.08
CA ARG A 395 -1.54 0.22 8.17
C ARG A 395 -2.88 0.01 7.43
N GLU A 396 -2.87 0.08 6.10
CA GLU A 396 -4.04 -0.14 5.24
C GLU A 396 -4.20 -1.61 4.84
N VAL A 397 -3.41 -2.53 5.42
CA VAL A 397 -3.44 -3.96 5.10
C VAL A 397 -4.15 -4.75 6.19
N SER A 398 -5.19 -5.48 5.80
CA SER A 398 -5.93 -6.45 6.62
C SER A 398 -5.34 -7.85 6.53
N TYR A 399 -5.45 -8.64 7.59
CA TYR A 399 -5.01 -10.02 7.71
C TYR A 399 -6.17 -10.83 8.26
N PHE A 400 -6.66 -11.81 7.51
CA PHE A 400 -7.76 -12.68 7.94
C PHE A 400 -7.96 -13.80 6.93
N GLY A 401 -8.58 -14.90 7.33
CA GLY A 401 -8.93 -15.99 6.40
C GLY A 401 -7.75 -16.45 5.55
N GLY A 402 -6.57 -16.58 6.17
CA GLY A 402 -5.37 -17.00 5.48
C GLY A 402 -4.75 -16.01 4.50
N LEU A 403 -5.19 -14.75 4.44
CA LEU A 403 -4.67 -13.77 3.47
C LEU A 403 -4.24 -12.44 4.10
N ALA A 404 -3.44 -11.68 3.35
CA ALA A 404 -3.25 -10.25 3.55
C ALA A 404 -3.91 -9.47 2.40
N TRP A 405 -4.65 -8.43 2.73
CA TRP A 405 -5.44 -7.63 1.81
C TRP A 405 -5.19 -6.13 2.02
N ASP A 406 -4.65 -5.45 1.02
CA ASP A 406 -4.53 -4.00 1.01
C ASP A 406 -5.88 -3.36 0.67
N ALA A 407 -6.44 -2.61 1.61
CA ALA A 407 -7.73 -1.97 1.44
C ALA A 407 -7.73 -0.73 0.55
N THR A 408 -6.57 -0.13 0.31
CA THR A 408 -6.46 1.04 -0.57
C THR A 408 -6.61 0.57 -2.02
N THR A 409 -5.85 -0.46 -2.40
CA THR A 409 -5.85 -1.01 -3.75
C THR A 409 -6.87 -2.14 -3.94
N SER A 410 -7.47 -2.61 -2.84
CA SER A 410 -8.28 -3.83 -2.75
C SER A 410 -7.53 -5.12 -3.11
N ARG A 411 -6.21 -5.10 -3.28
CA ARG A 411 -5.42 -6.25 -3.73
C ARG A 411 -5.11 -7.21 -2.59
N ILE A 412 -5.16 -8.51 -2.89
CA ILE A 412 -4.65 -9.55 -2.01
C ILE A 412 -3.13 -9.61 -2.23
N LEU A 413 -2.36 -9.32 -1.18
CA LEU A 413 -0.90 -9.25 -1.23
C LEU A 413 -0.27 -10.64 -1.23
N TRP A 414 -0.82 -11.53 -0.41
CA TRP A 414 -0.51 -12.95 -0.37
C TRP A 414 -1.69 -13.70 0.22
N ARG A 415 -1.71 -15.01 -0.02
CA ARG A 415 -2.71 -15.91 0.52
C ARG A 415 -2.08 -17.27 0.78
N GLN A 416 -2.35 -17.82 1.97
CA GLN A 416 -1.86 -19.12 2.39
C GLN A 416 -3.01 -19.96 2.93
N ASN A 417 -3.39 -20.99 2.19
CA ASN A 417 -4.51 -21.86 2.59
C ASN A 417 -4.23 -22.60 3.92
N GLU A 418 -2.96 -22.76 4.30
CA GLU A 418 -2.56 -23.34 5.59
C GLU A 418 -2.93 -22.45 6.77
N LEU A 419 -3.10 -21.15 6.51
CA LEU A 419 -3.58 -20.14 7.45
C LEU A 419 -5.11 -19.94 7.37
N ASP A 420 -5.84 -20.83 6.70
CA ASP A 420 -7.30 -20.88 6.75
C ASP A 420 -7.74 -21.38 8.14
N GLY A 421 -8.53 -20.57 8.85
CA GLY A 421 -9.05 -20.89 10.18
C GLY A 421 -8.43 -20.15 11.37
N PRO A 422 -7.10 -20.02 11.54
CA PRO A 422 -6.55 -19.27 12.65
C PRO A 422 -6.90 -17.79 12.60
N THR A 423 -6.96 -17.17 13.78
CA THR A 423 -6.91 -15.71 13.88
C THR A 423 -5.48 -15.26 13.61
N LEU A 424 -5.32 -14.30 12.68
CA LEU A 424 -4.02 -13.81 12.25
C LEU A 424 -3.70 -12.49 12.94
N TYR A 425 -2.45 -12.31 13.32
CA TYR A 425 -1.94 -11.08 13.91
C TYR A 425 -0.54 -10.79 13.35
N PRO A 426 -0.34 -9.83 12.44
CA PRO A 426 0.96 -9.38 12.03
C PRO A 426 1.77 -8.91 13.24
N CYS A 427 3.06 -8.87 13.07
CA CYS A 427 4.03 -8.41 14.04
C CYS A 427 5.22 -7.85 13.26
N GLU A 428 6.20 -7.29 13.96
CA GLU A 428 7.34 -6.63 13.31
C GLU A 428 8.09 -7.54 12.31
N LYS A 429 8.09 -8.85 12.55
CA LYS A 429 8.85 -9.82 11.76
C LYS A 429 7.97 -10.79 10.97
N GLY A 430 6.65 -10.58 10.90
CA GLY A 430 5.74 -11.49 10.19
C GLY A 430 4.31 -11.53 10.70
N VAL A 431 3.73 -12.72 10.83
CA VAL A 431 2.34 -12.98 11.25
C VAL A 431 2.29 -14.08 12.31
N ILE A 432 1.64 -13.81 13.43
CA ILE A 432 1.26 -14.76 14.46
C ILE A 432 -0.10 -15.35 14.09
N ALA A 433 -0.18 -16.67 13.97
CA ALA A 433 -1.41 -17.40 13.71
C ALA A 433 -1.83 -18.17 14.97
N VAL A 434 -3.05 -17.94 15.46
CA VAL A 434 -3.58 -18.58 16.67
C VAL A 434 -4.64 -19.59 16.28
N ARG A 435 -4.34 -20.88 16.46
CA ARG A 435 -5.23 -22.00 16.09
C ARG A 435 -5.99 -22.51 17.31
N ASP A 436 -7.31 -22.55 17.20
CA ASP A 436 -8.23 -23.18 18.16
C ASP A 436 -8.00 -22.78 19.62
N GLY A 437 -7.42 -21.59 19.86
CA GLY A 437 -6.99 -21.16 21.19
C GLY A 437 -5.97 -22.09 21.87
N ARG A 438 -5.22 -22.90 21.13
CA ARG A 438 -4.31 -23.92 21.70
C ARG A 438 -2.91 -23.92 21.13
N SER A 439 -2.73 -23.46 19.89
CA SER A 439 -1.41 -23.38 19.26
C SER A 439 -1.19 -21.98 18.76
N ILE A 440 0.03 -21.47 18.94
CA ILE A 440 0.45 -20.19 18.40
C ILE A 440 1.61 -20.45 17.45
N GLU A 441 1.46 -20.04 16.20
CA GLU A 441 2.48 -20.17 15.16
C GLU A 441 3.01 -18.79 14.79
N ILE A 442 4.30 -18.69 14.53
CA ILE A 442 4.92 -17.45 14.03
C ILE A 442 5.41 -17.72 12.62
N TRP A 443 4.79 -17.03 11.69
CA TRP A 443 5.07 -17.03 10.27
C TRP A 443 5.88 -15.78 9.95
N ARG A 444 6.93 -15.90 9.14
CA ARG A 444 7.77 -14.77 8.75
C ARG A 444 7.76 -14.67 7.23
N PRO A 445 7.95 -13.48 6.64
CA PRO A 445 8.16 -13.38 5.20
C PRO A 445 9.25 -14.37 4.82
N THR A 446 8.94 -15.26 3.88
CA THR A 446 9.96 -16.02 3.19
C THR A 446 10.88 -14.97 2.65
N ARG A 447 12.09 -14.86 3.22
CA ARG A 447 13.13 -14.12 2.53
C ARG A 447 13.31 -14.93 1.27
N HIS A 448 12.72 -14.48 0.17
CA HIS A 448 13.39 -14.61 -1.10
C HIS A 448 14.68 -13.80 -0.92
N ILE A 449 15.63 -14.40 -0.21
CA ILE A 449 17.01 -14.34 -0.63
C ILE A 449 16.87 -14.89 -2.04
N VAL A 450 16.72 -13.98 -3.01
CA VAL A 450 17.24 -14.27 -4.32
C VAL A 450 18.66 -14.70 -3.98
N GLU A 451 18.92 -16.00 -3.99
CA GLU A 451 20.25 -16.59 -3.83
C GLU A 451 21.07 -16.17 -5.06
N GLY A 452 21.19 -14.87 -5.31
CA GLY A 452 22.40 -14.27 -5.79
C GLY A 452 23.23 -14.04 -4.55
N ASP A 453 24.25 -14.88 -4.37
CA ASP A 453 25.31 -14.71 -3.39
C ASP A 453 26.11 -13.42 -3.66
N GLU A 454 25.47 -12.24 -3.66
CA GLU A 454 26.18 -10.97 -3.53
C GLU A 454 26.58 -10.79 -2.06
N VAL A 455 27.48 -11.66 -1.61
CA VAL A 455 28.29 -11.38 -0.43
C VAL A 455 29.13 -10.16 -0.79
N VAL A 456 28.90 -9.04 -0.10
CA VAL A 456 29.78 -7.87 -0.21
C VAL A 456 31.21 -8.35 0.04
N PRO A 457 32.16 -8.09 -0.88
CA PRO A 457 33.52 -8.60 -0.76
C PRO A 457 34.10 -8.26 0.61
N SER A 458 34.89 -9.19 1.15
CA SER A 458 35.53 -9.02 2.44
C SER A 458 36.35 -7.73 2.44
N ALA A 459 35.96 -6.73 3.24
CA ALA A 459 36.84 -5.60 3.50
C ALA A 459 38.15 -6.15 4.13
N PRO A 460 39.30 -5.52 3.86
CA PRO A 460 40.53 -5.86 4.54
C PRO A 460 40.33 -5.80 6.07
N PRO A 461 41.08 -6.58 6.86
CA PRO A 461 40.97 -6.55 8.31
C PRO A 461 41.07 -5.11 8.82
N THR A 462 40.09 -4.68 9.60
CA THR A 462 40.04 -3.32 10.12
C THR A 462 40.65 -3.24 11.52
N GLU A 463 41.18 -2.05 11.88
CA GLU A 463 41.46 -1.77 13.28
C GLU A 463 40.15 -1.68 14.07
N PRO A 464 40.14 -2.06 15.36
CA PRO A 464 38.95 -1.92 16.20
C PRO A 464 38.50 -0.46 16.33
N GLY A 465 37.19 -0.22 16.27
CA GLY A 465 36.58 1.09 16.53
C GLY A 465 35.16 0.95 17.07
N ASP A 466 34.66 1.97 17.78
CA ASP A 466 33.28 1.96 18.26
C ASP A 466 32.30 1.88 17.07
N GLY A 467 31.28 1.03 17.18
CA GLY A 467 30.38 0.74 16.09
C GLY A 467 29.09 0.03 16.49
N LEU A 468 28.29 -0.25 15.47
CA LEU A 468 27.00 -0.92 15.52
C LEU A 468 27.02 -2.19 14.65
N LEU A 469 26.62 -3.32 15.21
CA LEU A 469 26.39 -4.59 14.52
C LEU A 469 24.91 -4.96 14.64
N VAL A 470 24.23 -5.13 13.50
CA VAL A 470 22.86 -5.63 13.39
C VAL A 470 22.92 -7.08 12.93
N LEU A 471 22.36 -7.98 13.74
CA LEU A 471 22.30 -9.42 13.46
C LEU A 471 21.06 -9.78 12.62
N ARG A 472 21.05 -10.95 11.97
CA ARG A 472 19.92 -11.45 11.16
C ARG A 472 18.64 -11.65 11.94
N ASP A 473 18.77 -11.89 13.24
CA ASP A 473 17.67 -11.97 14.17
C ASP A 473 17.10 -10.58 14.53
N GLY A 474 17.73 -9.48 14.09
CA GLY A 474 17.32 -8.10 14.33
C GLY A 474 17.97 -7.46 15.57
N LYS A 475 18.72 -8.25 16.35
CA LYS A 475 19.42 -7.75 17.53
C LYS A 475 20.52 -6.78 17.13
N VAL A 476 20.61 -5.69 17.88
CA VAL A 476 21.65 -4.68 17.74
C VAL A 476 22.71 -4.89 18.83
N VAL A 477 23.97 -4.85 18.45
CA VAL A 477 25.13 -5.01 19.33
C VAL A 477 26.05 -3.81 19.12
N GLU A 478 26.32 -3.08 20.19
CA GLU A 478 27.22 -1.92 20.18
C GLU A 478 28.54 -2.23 20.88
N GLY A 479 29.61 -1.58 20.44
CA GLY A 479 30.92 -1.59 21.07
C GLY A 479 32.05 -1.54 20.06
N GLU A 480 33.27 -1.87 20.48
CA GLU A 480 34.45 -1.83 19.63
C GLU A 480 34.44 -3.00 18.63
N LEU A 481 34.13 -2.74 17.36
CA LEU A 481 34.02 -3.72 16.28
C LEU A 481 35.28 -3.75 15.41
N ARG A 482 35.65 -4.92 14.91
CA ARG A 482 36.55 -5.06 13.76
C ARG A 482 36.12 -6.21 12.84
N LEU A 483 36.44 -6.08 11.56
CA LEU A 483 36.31 -7.17 10.61
C LEU A 483 37.59 -7.99 10.58
N ARG A 484 37.46 -9.32 10.60
CA ARG A 484 38.58 -10.25 10.48
C ARG A 484 38.25 -11.29 9.42
N ALA A 485 39.08 -11.35 8.38
CA ALA A 485 39.03 -12.45 7.42
C ALA A 485 39.44 -13.77 8.10
N SER A 486 38.61 -14.81 7.95
CA SER A 486 38.97 -16.20 8.29
C SER A 486 39.06 -17.05 7.02
N GLU A 487 39.67 -18.24 7.10
CA GLU A 487 39.79 -19.16 5.95
C GLU A 487 38.43 -19.65 5.40
N ARG A 488 37.32 -19.45 6.12
CA ARG A 488 35.99 -20.00 5.76
C ARG A 488 34.87 -18.97 5.62
N ALA A 489 34.98 -17.82 6.27
CA ALA A 489 33.95 -16.78 6.31
C ALA A 489 34.52 -15.48 6.91
N ASN A 490 33.87 -14.35 6.68
CA ASN A 490 34.21 -13.13 7.41
C ASN A 490 33.71 -13.23 8.86
N GLU A 491 34.58 -12.95 9.83
CA GLU A 491 34.23 -12.88 11.25
C GLU A 491 34.21 -11.42 11.68
N ILE A 492 33.09 -10.96 12.25
CA ILE A 492 33.00 -9.66 12.92
C ILE A 492 33.31 -9.88 14.39
N GLU A 493 34.39 -9.28 14.87
CA GLU A 493 34.83 -9.38 16.26
C GLU A 493 34.36 -8.15 17.05
N LEU A 494 33.61 -8.39 18.13
CA LEU A 494 33.31 -7.38 19.17
C LEU A 494 34.37 -7.49 20.26
N VAL A 495 35.24 -6.49 20.33
CA VAL A 495 36.37 -6.37 21.26
C VAL A 495 35.88 -5.72 22.55
N GLY A 496 35.73 -6.52 23.62
CA GLY A 496 35.25 -6.03 24.92
C GLY A 496 36.20 -6.38 26.05
N GLY A 497 37.08 -5.46 26.44
CA GLY A 497 37.99 -5.63 27.57
C GLY A 497 38.85 -6.90 27.47
N SER A 498 38.57 -7.91 28.29
CA SER A 498 39.33 -9.19 28.33
C SER A 498 38.76 -10.32 27.45
N SER A 499 37.64 -10.09 26.75
CA SER A 499 36.99 -11.10 25.91
C SER A 499 36.61 -10.54 24.54
N THR A 500 36.89 -11.31 23.49
CA THR A 500 36.41 -11.04 22.13
C THR A 500 35.24 -11.97 21.83
N ARG A 501 34.09 -11.42 21.44
CA ARG A 501 32.98 -12.21 20.88
C ARG A 501 33.08 -12.17 19.36
N ARG A 502 32.73 -13.28 18.71
CA ARG A 502 32.79 -13.41 17.24
C ARG A 502 31.40 -13.69 16.69
N TYR A 503 31.06 -13.00 15.62
CA TYR A 503 29.84 -13.19 14.86
C TYR A 503 30.24 -13.56 13.43
N LEU A 504 29.56 -14.54 12.84
CA LEU A 504 29.77 -14.90 11.45
C LEU A 504 28.97 -13.94 10.56
N ASP A 505 29.47 -13.67 9.36
CA ASP A 505 28.76 -12.93 8.31
C ASP A 505 27.33 -13.42 8.08
N ARG A 506 27.12 -14.74 7.99
CA ARG A 506 25.78 -15.35 7.83
C ARG A 506 24.82 -15.06 8.98
N ASP A 507 25.34 -14.71 10.16
CA ASP A 507 24.53 -14.35 11.33
C ASP A 507 24.31 -12.83 11.43
N SER A 508 24.96 -12.06 10.55
CA SER A 508 24.99 -10.59 10.53
C SER A 508 24.16 -10.04 9.36
N LEU A 509 23.54 -8.88 9.54
CA LEU A 509 22.89 -8.11 8.47
C LEU A 509 23.70 -6.87 8.09
N PHE A 510 24.28 -6.21 9.07
CA PHE A 510 24.98 -4.94 8.88
C PHE A 510 25.97 -4.72 10.02
N ALA A 511 27.15 -4.20 9.72
CA ALA A 511 28.08 -3.70 10.72
C ALA A 511 28.81 -2.48 10.20
N ALA A 512 28.84 -1.42 10.99
CA ALA A 512 29.57 -0.19 10.69
C ALA A 512 30.14 0.44 11.96
N LEU A 513 31.19 1.23 11.81
CA LEU A 513 31.74 2.05 12.88
C LEU A 513 30.95 3.35 13.03
N ASP A 514 31.04 3.98 14.20
CA ASP A 514 30.40 5.24 14.57
C ASP A 514 30.83 6.40 13.66
N ASP A 515 32.02 6.28 13.10
CA ASP A 515 32.52 7.24 12.12
C ASP A 515 31.95 7.04 10.73
N GLY A 516 31.10 6.04 10.48
CA GLY A 516 30.49 5.75 9.17
C GLY A 516 31.20 4.66 8.36
N THR A 517 32.35 4.15 8.81
CA THR A 517 33.09 3.10 8.10
C THR A 517 32.28 1.80 8.07
N LEU A 518 31.89 1.35 6.87
CA LEU A 518 31.15 0.09 6.71
C LEU A 518 32.10 -1.12 6.86
N LEU A 519 31.75 -2.03 7.76
CA LEU A 519 32.47 -3.30 7.94
C LEU A 519 31.80 -4.45 7.18
N TYR A 520 30.48 -4.51 7.16
CA TYR A 520 29.71 -5.59 6.53
C TYR A 520 28.28 -5.17 6.22
N ALA A 521 27.70 -5.66 5.13
CA ALA A 521 26.26 -5.65 4.90
C ALA A 521 25.85 -6.91 4.13
N ALA A 522 24.72 -7.52 4.48
CA ALA A 522 24.25 -8.75 3.85
C ALA A 522 23.62 -8.51 2.47
N ASP A 523 22.98 -7.35 2.29
CA ASP A 523 22.37 -6.89 1.04
C ASP A 523 22.17 -5.36 1.09
N THR A 524 21.65 -4.77 0.01
CA THR A 524 21.41 -3.31 -0.08
C THR A 524 20.35 -2.82 0.90
N GLN A 525 19.30 -3.60 1.16
CA GLN A 525 18.24 -3.19 2.08
C GLN A 525 18.74 -3.22 3.53
N ALA A 526 19.47 -4.27 3.90
CA ALA A 526 20.14 -4.40 5.19
C ALA A 526 21.14 -3.26 5.43
N LEU A 527 21.85 -2.83 4.40
CA LEU A 527 22.70 -1.65 4.46
C LEU A 527 21.90 -0.36 4.75
N ILE A 528 20.84 -0.10 3.98
CA ILE A 528 20.01 1.11 4.15
C ILE A 528 19.39 1.12 5.54
N ASP A 529 18.81 0.01 5.99
CA ASP A 529 18.18 -0.11 7.30
C ASP A 529 19.21 -0.01 8.44
N GLY A 530 20.39 -0.58 8.25
CA GLY A 530 21.52 -0.47 9.17
C GLY A 530 22.03 0.97 9.31
N LEU A 531 22.21 1.66 8.19
CA LEU A 531 22.58 3.07 8.17
C LEU A 531 21.50 3.94 8.80
N ARG A 532 20.21 3.72 8.50
CA ARG A 532 19.11 4.45 9.16
C ARG A 532 19.17 4.33 10.68
N ARG A 533 19.45 3.14 11.21
CA ARG A 533 19.61 2.93 12.67
C ARG A 533 20.83 3.67 13.23
N LEU A 534 21.96 3.64 12.52
CA LEU A 534 23.16 4.37 12.91
C LEU A 534 22.92 5.90 12.88
N GLY A 535 22.19 6.36 11.85
CA GLY A 535 21.73 7.73 11.69
C GLY A 535 20.81 8.17 12.80
N ASP A 536 19.81 7.36 13.16
CA ASP A 536 18.91 7.63 14.30
C ASP A 536 19.68 7.84 15.61
N ARG A 537 20.78 7.11 15.84
CA ARG A 537 21.63 7.29 17.00
C ARG A 537 22.40 8.62 16.98
N VAL A 538 23.06 8.95 15.86
CA VAL A 538 23.73 10.25 15.67
C VAL A 538 22.73 11.39 15.82
N GLU A 539 21.53 11.20 15.30
CA GLU A 539 20.44 12.15 15.37
C GLU A 539 19.99 12.38 16.81
N LEU A 540 19.87 11.33 17.61
CA LEU A 540 19.47 11.41 19.02
C LEU A 540 20.49 12.20 19.85
N GLU A 541 21.80 11.99 19.62
CA GLU A 541 22.86 12.75 20.26
C GLU A 541 22.89 14.23 19.85
N ALA A 542 22.60 14.52 18.58
CA ALA A 542 22.52 15.89 18.07
C ALA A 542 21.25 16.60 18.59
N LEU A 543 20.11 15.89 18.60
CA LEU A 543 18.82 16.41 19.04
C LEU A 543 18.84 16.79 20.51
N ASP A 544 19.52 16.03 21.38
CA ASP A 544 19.71 16.36 22.81
C ASP A 544 20.28 17.79 23.00
N LYS A 545 21.22 18.20 22.14
CA LYS A 545 21.81 19.55 22.15
C LYS A 545 20.81 20.62 21.70
N VAL A 546 19.88 20.27 20.81
CA VAL A 546 18.81 21.17 20.32
C VAL A 546 17.72 21.34 21.39
N LEU A 547 17.36 20.28 22.13
CA LEU A 547 16.29 20.28 23.13
C LEU A 547 16.42 21.46 24.10
N GLY A 548 17.60 21.63 24.68
CA GLY A 548 17.86 22.67 25.66
C GLY A 548 17.79 24.10 25.09
N LEU A 549 18.01 24.28 23.78
CA LEU A 549 17.89 25.58 23.11
C LEU A 549 16.45 25.84 22.66
N ALA A 550 15.77 24.82 22.14
CA ALA A 550 14.37 24.89 21.73
C ALA A 550 13.47 25.24 22.93
N ALA A 551 13.65 24.58 24.07
CA ALA A 551 12.92 24.90 25.29
C ALA A 551 13.16 26.35 25.76
N LYS A 552 14.41 26.84 25.68
CA LYS A 552 14.78 28.22 26.04
C LYS A 552 14.39 29.26 24.99
N SER A 553 13.97 28.84 23.80
CA SER A 553 13.51 29.76 22.75
C SER A 553 12.10 30.27 23.04
N GLY A 554 11.27 29.47 23.72
CA GLY A 554 9.86 29.75 23.93
C GLY A 554 9.01 29.64 22.65
N ASP A 555 9.56 29.20 21.51
CA ASP A 555 8.81 29.05 20.26
C ASP A 555 8.08 27.70 20.17
N PRO A 556 6.73 27.68 20.16
CA PRO A 556 5.98 26.43 20.08
C PRO A 556 6.14 25.72 18.73
N LYS A 557 6.47 26.42 17.63
CA LYS A 557 6.65 25.76 16.32
C LYS A 557 7.91 24.92 16.30
N LEU A 558 9.04 25.47 16.74
CA LEU A 558 10.29 24.74 16.89
C LEU A 558 10.16 23.61 17.91
N MET A 559 9.56 23.86 19.09
CA MET A 559 9.31 22.80 20.07
C MET A 559 8.46 21.66 19.49
N ARG A 560 7.44 21.96 18.68
CA ARG A 560 6.67 20.93 17.97
C ARG A 560 7.54 20.13 17.01
N LYS A 561 8.40 20.78 16.21
CA LYS A 561 9.33 20.10 15.29
C LYS A 561 10.26 19.15 16.04
N VAL A 562 10.89 19.64 17.12
CA VAL A 562 11.81 18.89 17.97
C VAL A 562 11.11 17.71 18.65
N LEU A 563 9.89 17.92 19.16
CA LEU A 563 9.10 16.87 19.79
C LEU A 563 8.68 15.77 18.78
N ILE A 564 8.31 16.15 17.56
CA ILE A 564 8.04 15.19 16.47
C ILE A 564 9.27 14.33 16.22
N GLN A 565 10.45 14.96 16.14
CA GLN A 565 11.71 14.25 15.92
C GLN A 565 12.08 13.33 17.10
N ALA A 566 11.99 13.83 18.33
CA ALA A 566 12.28 13.06 19.55
C ALA A 566 11.38 11.82 19.68
N ARG A 567 10.11 11.94 19.29
CA ARG A 567 9.16 10.81 19.26
C ARG A 567 9.54 9.77 18.24
N ARG A 568 9.94 10.21 17.04
CA ARG A 568 10.43 9.32 15.98
C ARG A 568 11.63 8.49 16.49
N LEU A 569 12.53 9.14 17.22
CA LEU A 569 13.75 8.55 17.78
C LEU A 569 13.57 7.80 19.12
N ARG A 570 12.37 7.80 19.70
CA ARG A 570 12.06 7.15 21.00
C ARG A 570 12.95 7.61 22.16
N MET A 571 13.20 8.92 22.29
CA MET A 571 13.94 9.46 23.43
C MET A 571 13.28 9.13 24.78
N GLU A 572 14.07 8.92 25.84
CA GLU A 572 13.52 8.60 27.17
C GLU A 572 12.79 9.79 27.82
N ASP A 573 13.21 11.02 27.54
CA ASP A 573 12.71 12.26 28.18
C ASP A 573 11.53 12.92 27.43
N LEU A 574 10.67 12.11 26.78
CA LEU A 574 9.56 12.63 25.97
C LEU A 574 8.52 13.42 26.77
N ASP A 575 8.30 13.07 28.04
CA ASP A 575 7.32 13.73 28.90
C ASP A 575 7.76 15.15 29.27
N GLU A 576 9.04 15.34 29.63
CA GLU A 576 9.60 16.68 29.92
C GLU A 576 9.50 17.60 28.70
N LEU A 577 9.71 17.05 27.50
CA LEU A 577 9.58 17.78 26.24
C LEU A 577 8.13 18.16 25.92
N GLN A 578 7.19 17.24 26.17
CA GLN A 578 5.76 17.50 26.00
C GLN A 578 5.29 18.59 26.97
N GLU A 579 5.73 18.56 28.23
CA GLU A 579 5.44 19.59 29.21
C GLU A 579 5.98 20.97 28.77
N ALA A 580 7.24 21.03 28.33
CA ALA A 580 7.83 22.27 27.82
C ALA A 580 7.09 22.83 26.59
N TYR A 581 6.64 21.96 25.68
CA TYR A 581 5.83 22.36 24.54
C TYR A 581 4.46 22.91 24.96
N ASP A 582 3.78 22.25 25.89
CA ASP A 582 2.48 22.69 26.40
C ASP A 582 2.57 24.00 27.20
N GLU A 583 3.67 24.23 27.92
CA GLU A 583 3.95 25.51 28.56
C GLU A 583 4.17 26.63 27.55
N ALA A 584 5.00 26.40 26.52
CA ALA A 584 5.22 27.38 25.46
C ALA A 584 3.92 27.76 24.73
N ARG A 585 3.01 26.79 24.53
CA ARG A 585 1.71 27.02 23.87
C ARG A 585 0.72 27.84 24.69
N LYS A 586 0.88 27.91 26.03
CA LYS A 586 -0.03 28.65 26.93
C LYS A 586 0.25 30.16 26.98
N LEU A 587 1.36 30.62 26.43
CA LEU A 587 1.73 32.03 26.41
C LEU A 587 0.97 32.76 25.28
N ASP A 588 0.09 33.71 25.64
CA ASP A 588 -0.65 34.54 24.67
C ASP A 588 0.28 35.37 23.76
N GLU A 589 1.44 35.78 24.29
CA GLU A 589 2.57 36.38 23.57
C GLU A 589 3.85 35.71 24.07
N PRO A 590 4.40 34.68 23.39
CA PRO A 590 5.65 34.07 23.82
C PRO A 590 6.79 35.11 23.74
N ASP A 591 7.55 35.26 24.83
CA ASP A 591 8.80 36.02 24.83
C ASP A 591 9.86 35.20 24.08
N ILE A 592 9.74 35.19 22.75
CA ILE A 592 10.59 34.38 21.89
C ILE A 592 12.00 34.97 21.94
N SER A 593 12.91 34.20 22.53
CA SER A 593 14.33 34.55 22.51
C SER A 593 14.86 34.29 21.10
N ARG A 594 14.80 35.32 20.24
CA ARG A 594 15.27 35.25 18.84
C ARG A 594 16.67 34.65 18.71
N ARG A 595 17.57 34.96 19.66
CA ARG A 595 18.92 34.39 19.70
C ARG A 595 18.93 32.88 19.96
N ASN A 596 18.06 32.38 20.84
CA ASN A 596 17.96 30.95 21.12
C ASN A 596 17.24 30.22 19.98
N LEU A 597 16.24 30.87 19.36
CA LEU A 597 15.55 30.36 18.17
C LEU A 597 16.53 30.18 17.01
N GLU A 598 17.23 31.25 16.60
CA GLU A 598 18.21 31.21 15.50
C GLU A 598 19.28 30.13 15.74
N LYS A 599 19.80 30.02 16.98
CA LYS A 599 20.75 28.97 17.35
C LYS A 599 20.16 27.57 17.33
N ALA A 600 18.90 27.41 17.72
CA ALA A 600 18.26 26.11 17.74
C ALA A 600 17.90 25.66 16.33
N GLU A 601 17.51 26.58 15.44
CA GLU A 601 17.33 26.31 14.02
C GLU A 601 18.66 25.92 13.37
N GLU A 602 19.74 26.69 13.60
CA GLU A 602 21.10 26.35 13.15
C GLU A 602 21.52 24.95 13.62
N ARG A 603 21.31 24.64 14.91
CA ARG A 603 21.62 23.32 15.48
C ARG A 603 20.70 22.21 14.97
N PHE A 604 19.47 22.52 14.61
CA PHE A 604 18.55 21.54 14.06
C PHE A 604 18.92 21.21 12.60
N ASP A 605 19.40 22.19 11.84
CA ASP A 605 19.95 21.95 10.50
C ASP A 605 21.24 21.10 10.58
N GLU A 606 22.10 21.34 11.58
CA GLU A 606 23.28 20.48 11.87
C GLU A 606 22.91 19.00 12.13
N VAL A 607 21.69 18.70 12.61
CA VAL A 607 21.22 17.32 12.81
C VAL A 607 21.11 16.59 11.47
N GLY A 608 20.55 17.25 10.45
CA GLY A 608 20.44 16.71 9.10
C GLY A 608 21.81 16.50 8.47
N THR A 609 22.69 17.50 8.59
CA THR A 609 24.06 17.44 8.06
C THR A 609 24.89 16.35 8.73
N ALA A 610 24.83 16.18 10.05
CA ALA A 610 25.56 15.11 10.75
C ALA A 610 25.13 13.70 10.28
N ARG A 611 23.84 13.53 10.00
CA ARG A 611 23.30 12.30 9.40
C ARG A 611 23.76 12.12 7.96
N GLY A 612 23.78 13.20 7.17
CA GLY A 612 24.34 13.23 5.82
C GLY A 612 25.82 12.82 5.80
N GLU A 613 26.66 13.40 6.66
CA GLU A 613 28.08 13.07 6.79
C GLU A 613 28.32 11.58 7.14
N LEU A 614 27.53 11.04 8.06
CA LEU A 614 27.60 9.62 8.43
C LEU A 614 27.30 8.72 7.23
N TYR A 615 26.20 8.99 6.52
CA TYR A 615 25.80 8.22 5.35
C TYR A 615 26.79 8.39 4.20
N TRP A 616 27.33 9.59 4.03
CA TRP A 616 28.32 9.91 3.00
C TRP A 616 29.60 9.11 3.15
N LYS A 617 30.11 8.92 4.36
CA LYS A 617 31.29 8.07 4.55
C LYS A 617 31.04 6.61 4.20
N ALA A 618 29.83 6.11 4.44
CA ALA A 618 29.44 4.79 3.95
C ALA A 618 29.41 4.76 2.41
N VAL A 619 28.93 5.84 1.78
CA VAL A 619 28.97 6.02 0.31
C VAL A 619 30.41 5.99 -0.18
N GLU A 620 31.31 6.82 0.36
CA GLU A 620 32.74 6.87 0.00
C GLU A 620 33.40 5.49 0.10
N SER A 621 33.16 4.77 1.20
CA SER A 621 33.72 3.42 1.40
C SER A 621 33.27 2.40 0.35
N ILE A 622 32.09 2.57 -0.24
CA ILE A 622 31.54 1.66 -1.26
C ILE A 622 31.85 2.18 -2.67
N TRP A 623 32.04 3.49 -2.83
CA TRP A 623 32.26 4.12 -4.12
C TRP A 623 33.68 3.88 -4.62
N ASP A 624 34.68 3.98 -3.74
CA ASP A 624 36.10 3.85 -4.08
C ASP A 624 36.54 2.39 -4.29
N ASP A 625 35.83 1.42 -3.70
CA ASP A 625 36.11 -0.02 -3.83
C ASP A 625 35.65 -0.62 -5.18
N GLY A 626 35.10 0.20 -6.08
CA GLY A 626 34.48 -0.22 -7.35
C GLY A 626 35.43 -0.57 -8.51
N GLU A 627 36.72 -0.84 -8.29
CA GLU A 627 37.62 -1.29 -9.38
C GLU A 627 37.37 -2.76 -9.76
N GLU A 628 36.82 -2.98 -10.96
CA GLU A 628 36.71 -4.25 -11.72
C GLU A 628 36.47 -5.54 -10.92
N VAL A 629 35.22 -5.82 -10.56
CA VAL A 629 34.80 -7.20 -10.25
C VAL A 629 34.61 -7.95 -11.58
N VAL A 630 35.64 -8.66 -12.02
CA VAL A 630 35.53 -9.68 -13.08
C VAL A 630 34.88 -10.91 -12.45
N ASP A 631 33.75 -11.37 -12.99
CA ASP A 631 33.15 -12.61 -12.50
C ASP A 631 34.04 -13.82 -12.84
N ASP A 632 33.87 -14.94 -12.14
CA ASP A 632 34.64 -16.17 -12.35
C ASP A 632 34.46 -16.79 -13.76
N TRP A 633 33.55 -16.26 -14.59
CA TRP A 633 33.28 -16.71 -15.95
C TRP A 633 34.00 -15.88 -17.02
N GLY A 634 34.71 -14.82 -16.64
CA GLY A 634 35.50 -14.00 -17.56
C GLY A 634 34.66 -13.11 -18.48
N ASP A 635 33.36 -13.01 -18.21
CA ASP A 635 32.54 -11.93 -18.77
C ASP A 635 32.80 -10.68 -17.92
N VAL A 636 33.15 -9.61 -18.60
CA VAL A 636 33.34 -8.31 -17.97
C VAL A 636 31.94 -7.82 -17.56
N VAL A 637 31.52 -8.14 -16.33
CA VAL A 637 30.29 -7.62 -15.71
C VAL A 637 30.49 -6.15 -15.27
N THR A 638 31.25 -5.34 -16.03
CA THR A 638 31.53 -3.92 -15.73
C THR A 638 30.31 -2.99 -15.95
N ARG A 639 29.08 -3.51 -15.93
CA ARG A 639 27.86 -2.69 -15.95
C ARG A 639 27.01 -2.82 -14.68
N LYS A 640 27.47 -3.57 -13.67
CA LYS A 640 26.79 -3.74 -12.39
C LYS A 640 27.49 -3.03 -11.22
N LEU A 641 28.07 -1.85 -11.47
CA LEU A 641 28.45 -0.94 -10.37
C LEU A 641 27.24 -0.02 -10.11
N PRO A 642 26.70 -0.06 -8.88
CA PRO A 642 25.48 -0.85 -8.62
C PRO A 642 24.40 0.03 -7.99
N ARG A 643 23.11 -0.20 -8.28
CA ARG A 643 21.92 0.39 -7.61
C ARG A 643 22.12 0.80 -6.14
N ARG A 644 22.87 0.00 -5.38
CA ARG A 644 23.34 0.31 -4.03
C ARG A 644 23.94 1.71 -3.86
N GLN A 645 24.87 2.13 -4.72
CA GLN A 645 25.51 3.44 -4.71
C GLN A 645 24.49 4.57 -4.85
N TYR A 646 23.58 4.46 -5.81
CA TYR A 646 22.48 5.41 -6.00
C TYR A 646 21.52 5.43 -4.82
N ARG A 647 21.14 4.26 -4.25
CA ARG A 647 20.30 4.21 -3.05
C ARG A 647 20.94 4.81 -1.81
N LEU A 648 22.26 4.73 -1.71
CA LEU A 648 22.99 5.41 -0.64
C LEU A 648 23.03 6.92 -0.86
N LEU A 649 23.26 7.35 -2.11
CA LEU A 649 23.22 8.77 -2.48
C LEU A 649 21.83 9.36 -2.23
N GLU A 650 20.77 8.61 -2.60
CA GLU A 650 19.38 8.91 -2.28
C GLU A 650 19.18 9.05 -0.77
N LEU A 651 19.72 8.12 0.03
CA LEU A 651 19.62 8.16 1.49
C LEU A 651 20.33 9.38 2.09
N VAL A 652 21.51 9.77 1.57
CA VAL A 652 22.22 10.99 1.98
C VAL A 652 21.42 12.24 1.64
N LEU A 653 20.91 12.33 0.42
CA LEU A 653 20.20 13.52 -0.08
C LEU A 653 18.77 13.63 0.46
N ASP A 654 18.11 12.51 0.80
CA ASP A 654 16.87 12.52 1.58
C ASP A 654 17.14 12.98 3.02
N ALA A 655 18.30 12.60 3.57
CA ALA A 655 18.71 13.02 4.89
C ALA A 655 19.03 14.52 4.98
N ASP A 656 19.76 15.04 4.00
CA ASP A 656 20.11 16.46 3.84
C ASP A 656 20.23 16.80 2.33
N PRO A 657 19.19 17.39 1.72
CA PRO A 657 19.19 17.75 0.30
C PRO A 657 20.24 18.82 -0.10
N GLY A 658 20.84 19.49 0.89
CA GLY A 658 21.88 20.49 0.73
C GLY A 658 23.29 19.96 1.01
N PHE A 659 23.46 18.65 1.23
CA PHE A 659 24.75 18.07 1.57
C PHE A 659 25.72 18.11 0.37
N GLU A 660 26.62 19.11 0.37
CA GLU A 660 27.46 19.48 -0.78
C GLU A 660 28.23 18.30 -1.40
N PRO A 661 28.93 17.42 -0.65
CA PRO A 661 29.67 16.32 -1.27
C PRO A 661 28.79 15.36 -2.07
N ALA A 662 27.57 15.08 -1.59
CA ALA A 662 26.61 14.25 -2.30
C ALA A 662 26.03 14.96 -3.53
N ARG A 663 25.84 16.28 -3.46
CA ARG A 663 25.40 17.08 -4.60
C ARG A 663 26.47 17.14 -5.68
N GLU A 664 27.71 17.47 -5.33
CA GLU A 664 28.86 17.45 -6.25
C GLU A 664 28.98 16.07 -6.92
N LYS A 665 28.84 15.00 -6.15
CA LYS A 665 28.86 13.64 -6.71
C LYS A 665 27.68 13.35 -7.63
N LEU A 666 26.49 13.83 -7.30
CA LEU A 666 25.34 13.69 -8.17
C LEU A 666 25.53 14.47 -9.47
N GLU A 667 26.07 15.69 -9.41
CA GLU A 667 26.42 16.50 -10.60
C GLU A 667 27.43 15.79 -11.50
N GLU A 668 28.44 15.12 -10.94
CA GLU A 668 29.39 14.28 -11.70
C GLU A 668 28.73 13.11 -12.46
N LEU A 669 27.58 12.61 -11.98
CA LEU A 669 26.86 11.46 -12.56
C LEU A 669 25.80 11.87 -13.57
N LEU A 670 25.47 13.17 -13.61
CA LEU A 670 24.49 13.73 -14.52
C LEU A 670 25.17 14.33 -15.76
N PRO A 671 24.45 14.46 -16.88
CA PRO A 671 24.89 15.29 -17.99
C PRO A 671 25.29 16.71 -17.56
N ASP A 672 26.39 17.23 -18.11
CA ASP A 672 27.02 18.52 -17.76
C ASP A 672 26.04 19.72 -17.82
N GLU A 673 24.94 19.60 -18.57
CA GLU A 673 23.95 20.66 -18.79
C GLU A 673 22.89 20.77 -17.69
N ILE A 674 22.86 19.88 -16.71
CA ILE A 674 21.85 19.90 -15.63
C ILE A 674 22.29 20.80 -14.48
N ASP A 675 21.44 21.78 -14.16
CA ASP A 675 21.51 22.54 -12.91
C ASP A 675 20.65 21.87 -11.83
N LEU A 676 21.28 21.34 -10.78
CA LEU A 676 20.57 20.64 -9.72
C LEU A 676 19.75 21.61 -8.86
N PRO A 677 18.44 21.38 -8.69
CA PRO A 677 17.62 22.22 -7.82
C PRO A 677 18.11 22.15 -6.36
N VAL A 678 17.93 23.25 -5.63
CA VAL A 678 18.12 23.27 -4.18
C VAL A 678 16.86 22.75 -3.50
N GLY A 679 16.99 21.72 -2.65
CA GLY A 679 15.90 21.16 -1.86
C GLY A 679 15.46 19.76 -2.28
N ARG A 680 14.27 19.35 -1.85
CA ARG A 680 13.81 17.94 -1.92
C ARG A 680 13.72 17.34 -3.32
N GLY A 681 13.58 18.16 -4.36
CA GLY A 681 13.57 17.68 -5.75
C GLY A 681 14.91 17.07 -6.21
N VAL A 682 15.99 17.21 -5.43
CA VAL A 682 17.30 16.59 -5.74
C VAL A 682 17.26 15.06 -5.71
N VAL A 683 16.35 14.46 -4.93
CA VAL A 683 16.25 13.00 -4.80
C VAL A 683 15.79 12.36 -6.10
N GLU A 684 14.88 12.99 -6.84
CA GLU A 684 14.44 12.51 -8.16
C GLU A 684 15.57 12.48 -9.19
N TRP A 685 16.57 13.34 -9.04
CA TRP A 685 17.75 13.35 -9.91
C TRP A 685 18.68 12.17 -9.66
N VAL A 686 18.63 11.54 -8.47
CA VAL A 686 19.37 10.31 -8.21
C VAL A 686 18.83 9.16 -9.07
N GLU A 687 17.49 9.05 -9.20
CA GLU A 687 16.88 8.08 -10.13
C GLU A 687 17.28 8.36 -11.59
N PHE A 688 17.36 9.64 -11.98
CA PHE A 688 17.82 10.02 -13.30
C PHE A 688 19.29 9.68 -13.55
N ALA A 689 20.17 9.94 -12.59
CA ALA A 689 21.58 9.57 -12.67
C ALA A 689 21.77 8.05 -12.73
N GLU A 690 20.94 7.28 -12.02
CA GLU A 690 20.93 5.82 -12.10
C GLU A 690 20.59 5.35 -13.51
N VAL A 691 19.51 5.88 -14.09
CA VAL A 691 19.11 5.53 -15.47
C VAL A 691 20.15 5.97 -16.48
N ASN A 692 20.76 7.16 -16.32
CA ASN A 692 21.82 7.66 -17.19
C ASN A 692 23.05 6.71 -17.23
N ALA A 693 23.35 6.03 -16.12
CA ALA A 693 24.43 5.05 -16.08
C ALA A 693 24.12 3.76 -16.87
N TYR A 694 22.85 3.34 -16.92
CA TYR A 694 22.43 2.19 -17.73
C TYR A 694 22.22 2.57 -19.21
N HIS A 695 21.62 3.73 -19.44
CA HIS A 695 21.22 4.26 -20.73
C HIS A 695 21.66 5.73 -20.80
N PRO A 696 22.87 6.04 -21.33
CA PRO A 696 23.34 7.41 -21.43
C PRO A 696 22.29 8.31 -22.08
N VAL A 697 21.88 9.35 -21.35
CA VAL A 697 20.83 10.29 -21.76
C VAL A 697 21.46 11.59 -22.20
N GLU A 698 21.27 11.93 -23.47
CA GLU A 698 21.58 13.24 -24.02
C GLU A 698 20.41 14.21 -23.81
N ILE A 699 20.71 15.44 -23.38
CA ILE A 699 19.71 16.48 -23.17
C ILE A 699 19.71 17.46 -24.33
N TRP A 700 18.54 17.64 -24.92
CA TRP A 700 18.31 18.49 -26.07
C TRP A 700 17.49 19.71 -25.66
N TRP A 701 18.13 20.87 -25.73
CA TRP A 701 17.53 22.15 -25.40
C TRP A 701 16.88 22.80 -26.62
N PRO A 702 15.85 23.64 -26.42
CA PRO A 702 15.28 24.47 -27.47
C PRO A 702 16.33 25.29 -28.21
N THR A 703 16.18 25.42 -29.54
CA THR A 703 17.06 26.31 -30.31
C THR A 703 16.57 27.76 -30.20
N ASP A 704 17.48 28.72 -30.39
CA ASP A 704 17.14 30.16 -30.47
C ASP A 704 16.37 30.54 -31.75
N GLY A 705 15.89 29.56 -32.54
CA GLY A 705 15.12 29.76 -33.77
C GLY A 705 15.92 30.31 -34.96
N ASN A 706 17.25 30.32 -34.90
CA ASN A 706 18.14 30.88 -35.94
C ASN A 706 19.05 29.84 -36.63
N ALA A 707 18.84 28.55 -36.39
CA ALA A 707 19.62 27.51 -37.07
C ALA A 707 19.11 27.30 -38.50
N ASP A 708 20.01 27.42 -39.49
CA ASP A 708 19.66 27.20 -40.91
C ASP A 708 19.33 25.72 -41.22
N GLU A 709 19.85 24.79 -40.42
CA GLU A 709 19.58 23.34 -40.49
C GLU A 709 19.38 22.80 -39.07
N LEU A 710 18.22 22.19 -38.81
CA LEU A 710 17.91 21.51 -37.55
C LEU A 710 18.32 20.04 -37.64
N THR A 711 18.91 19.52 -36.56
CA THR A 711 19.02 18.06 -36.36
C THR A 711 17.63 17.43 -36.23
N TRP A 712 17.53 16.11 -36.37
CA TRP A 712 16.24 15.41 -36.24
C TRP A 712 15.62 15.64 -34.85
N GLU A 713 16.44 15.60 -33.80
CA GLU A 713 16.03 15.85 -32.42
C GLU A 713 15.51 17.28 -32.24
N GLN A 714 16.20 18.28 -32.81
CA GLN A 714 15.79 19.69 -32.76
C GLN A 714 14.50 19.92 -33.55
N ASP A 715 14.33 19.30 -34.72
CA ASP A 715 13.09 19.38 -35.51
C ASP A 715 11.90 18.83 -34.72
N LYS A 716 12.07 17.66 -34.06
CA LYS A 716 11.02 17.07 -33.22
C LYS A 716 10.72 17.87 -31.97
N LEU A 717 11.74 18.43 -31.32
CA LEU A 717 11.54 19.33 -30.18
C LEU A 717 10.82 20.60 -30.61
N GLU A 718 11.20 21.24 -31.72
CA GLU A 718 10.57 22.45 -32.22
C GLU A 718 9.11 22.20 -32.67
N GLU A 719 8.84 21.08 -33.33
CA GLU A 719 7.49 20.62 -33.69
C GLU A 719 6.60 20.52 -32.43
N ALA A 720 7.12 19.88 -31.38
CA ALA A 720 6.42 19.77 -30.10
C ALA A 720 6.24 21.15 -29.46
N GLN A 721 7.23 22.04 -29.49
CA GLN A 721 7.13 23.37 -28.88
C GLN A 721 6.08 24.26 -29.54
N ILE A 722 6.03 24.25 -30.88
CA ILE A 722 5.01 24.98 -31.65
C ILE A 722 3.61 24.43 -31.33
N GLY A 723 3.51 23.10 -31.22
CA GLY A 723 2.25 22.41 -30.98
C GLY A 723 1.76 22.51 -29.55
N TRP A 724 2.65 22.55 -28.56
CA TRP A 724 2.32 22.27 -27.16
C TRP A 724 2.67 23.42 -26.21
N ARG A 725 3.95 23.67 -25.93
CA ARG A 725 4.46 24.70 -24.99
C ARG A 725 5.95 24.97 -25.22
N ASP A 726 6.47 26.11 -24.77
CA ASP A 726 7.84 26.57 -25.08
C ASP A 726 8.92 26.07 -24.11
N ASP A 727 8.59 25.64 -22.90
CA ASP A 727 9.51 25.11 -21.89
C ASP A 727 9.68 23.57 -21.96
N LEU A 728 9.73 23.03 -23.18
CA LEU A 728 10.00 21.60 -23.43
C LEU A 728 11.50 21.35 -23.57
N THR A 729 11.93 20.20 -23.07
CA THR A 729 13.28 19.66 -23.26
C THR A 729 13.16 18.25 -23.83
N GLY A 730 14.11 17.86 -24.68
CA GLY A 730 14.25 16.50 -25.18
C GLY A 730 15.25 15.69 -24.38
N TYR A 731 14.94 14.43 -24.09
CA TYR A 731 15.82 13.47 -23.41
C TYR A 731 15.98 12.27 -24.33
N ARG A 732 17.18 12.02 -24.81
CA ARG A 732 17.47 11.01 -25.82
C ARG A 732 18.39 9.94 -25.24
N SER A 733 17.94 8.70 -25.26
CA SER A 733 18.79 7.52 -25.12
C SER A 733 19.02 6.89 -26.50
N GLU A 734 19.57 5.67 -26.56
CA GLU A 734 19.85 5.00 -27.84
C GLU A 734 18.59 4.79 -28.70
N ARG A 735 17.46 4.42 -28.09
CA ARG A 735 16.26 3.97 -28.81
C ARG A 735 15.03 4.81 -28.52
N ILE A 736 15.09 5.70 -27.53
CA ILE A 736 13.94 6.48 -27.04
C ILE A 736 14.27 7.97 -27.04
N PHE A 737 13.30 8.80 -27.43
CA PHE A 737 13.36 10.25 -27.31
C PHE A 737 12.10 10.79 -26.60
N ILE A 738 12.26 11.18 -25.33
CA ILE A 738 11.17 11.74 -24.52
C ILE A 738 11.20 13.26 -24.63
N ILE A 739 10.06 13.88 -24.94
CA ILE A 739 9.90 15.34 -24.95
C ILE A 739 8.93 15.73 -23.83
N THR A 740 9.42 16.51 -22.87
CA THR A 740 8.66 16.90 -21.67
C THR A 740 9.32 18.05 -20.90
N PRO A 741 8.57 18.80 -20.06
CA PRO A 741 9.11 19.60 -18.96
C PRO A 741 10.26 18.97 -18.17
N LEU A 742 11.27 19.76 -17.81
CA LEU A 742 12.22 19.38 -16.77
C LEU A 742 11.68 19.68 -15.36
N LYS A 743 10.59 19.02 -14.97
CA LYS A 743 10.00 19.19 -13.63
C LYS A 743 9.98 17.92 -12.78
N ARG A 744 10.04 16.75 -13.42
CA ARG A 744 9.92 15.44 -12.76
C ARG A 744 10.96 14.45 -13.28
N PRO A 745 12.27 14.73 -13.09
CA PRO A 745 13.35 13.92 -13.65
C PRO A 745 13.25 12.43 -13.27
N GLY A 746 12.78 12.09 -12.07
CA GLY A 746 12.63 10.69 -11.65
C GLY A 746 11.55 9.95 -12.45
N GLY A 747 10.42 10.62 -12.73
CA GLY A 747 9.37 10.09 -13.61
C GLY A 747 9.86 9.88 -15.05
N ILE A 748 10.63 10.84 -15.58
CA ILE A 748 11.25 10.76 -16.92
C ILE A 748 12.21 9.57 -17.00
N ALA A 749 13.10 9.45 -16.01
CA ALA A 749 14.08 8.38 -15.90
C ALA A 749 13.41 7.01 -15.88
N ARG A 750 12.40 6.82 -15.03
CA ARG A 750 11.62 5.57 -14.97
C ARG A 750 10.99 5.21 -16.31
N CYS A 751 10.36 6.18 -16.98
CA CYS A 751 9.79 5.95 -18.32
C CYS A 751 10.86 5.57 -19.35
N MET A 752 12.00 6.27 -19.36
CA MET A 752 13.12 6.01 -20.26
C MET A 752 13.64 4.59 -20.08
N HIS A 753 13.92 4.22 -18.83
CA HIS A 753 14.47 2.92 -18.47
C HIS A 753 13.56 1.76 -18.87
N LEU A 754 12.27 1.85 -18.53
CA LEU A 754 11.29 0.83 -18.90
C LEU A 754 11.11 0.73 -20.42
N ALA A 755 11.18 1.86 -21.14
CA ALA A 755 11.06 1.90 -22.58
C ALA A 755 12.27 1.24 -23.28
N GLU A 756 13.49 1.52 -22.80
CA GLU A 756 14.72 0.87 -23.25
C GLU A 756 14.71 -0.64 -22.96
N GLN A 757 14.33 -1.04 -21.74
CA GLN A 757 14.20 -2.46 -21.39
C GLN A 757 13.16 -3.18 -22.26
N LEU A 758 12.03 -2.54 -22.56
CA LEU A 758 11.05 -3.10 -23.49
C LEU A 758 11.67 -3.27 -24.89
N CYS A 759 12.50 -2.33 -25.36
CA CYS A 759 13.18 -2.47 -26.64
C CYS A 759 14.13 -3.67 -26.64
N ASP A 760 14.92 -3.88 -25.58
CA ASP A 760 15.78 -5.08 -25.45
C ASP A 760 14.96 -6.37 -25.55
N ILE A 761 13.83 -6.42 -24.84
CA ILE A 761 12.93 -7.57 -24.85
C ILE A 761 12.38 -7.82 -26.26
N MET A 762 11.90 -6.77 -26.92
CA MET A 762 11.27 -6.87 -28.23
C MET A 762 12.28 -7.21 -29.34
N GLU A 763 13.49 -6.62 -29.30
CA GLU A 763 14.59 -6.94 -30.20
C GLU A 763 15.04 -8.40 -30.00
N GLY A 764 15.09 -8.88 -28.76
CA GLY A 764 15.34 -10.29 -28.44
C GLY A 764 14.25 -11.24 -28.97
N MET A 765 12.97 -10.88 -28.83
CA MET A 765 11.85 -11.69 -29.31
C MET A 765 11.80 -11.82 -30.83
N PHE A 766 12.13 -10.75 -31.57
CA PHE A 766 12.00 -10.70 -33.02
C PHE A 766 13.34 -10.74 -33.76
N ALA A 767 14.42 -11.17 -33.08
CA ALA A 767 15.76 -11.24 -33.63
C ALA A 767 15.83 -12.03 -34.96
N GLY A 768 16.83 -11.70 -35.79
CA GLY A 768 17.07 -12.36 -37.08
C GLY A 768 16.31 -11.76 -38.27
N GLY A 769 15.91 -10.49 -38.18
CA GLY A 769 15.52 -9.69 -39.34
C GLY A 769 16.69 -9.47 -40.30
N THR A 770 16.39 -9.09 -41.55
CA THR A 770 17.41 -8.75 -42.57
C THR A 770 17.19 -7.38 -43.20
N ASN A 771 16.17 -6.65 -42.77
CA ASN A 771 15.91 -5.31 -43.28
C ASN A 771 16.70 -4.31 -42.45
N GLU A 772 17.65 -3.63 -43.08
CA GLU A 772 18.26 -2.43 -42.52
C GLU A 772 17.17 -1.34 -42.45
N ARG A 773 16.73 -1.00 -41.24
CA ARG A 773 15.85 0.15 -40.99
C ARG A 773 16.69 1.34 -40.54
N ASP A 774 16.27 2.55 -40.90
CA ASP A 774 16.77 3.76 -40.25
C ASP A 774 16.18 3.81 -38.85
N LEU A 775 16.96 3.40 -37.85
CA LEU A 775 16.52 3.20 -36.46
C LEU A 775 16.51 4.52 -35.70
N GLN A 776 15.70 5.47 -36.15
CA GLN A 776 15.42 6.68 -35.38
C GLN A 776 14.83 6.31 -34.01
N PRO A 777 15.13 7.07 -32.94
CA PRO A 777 14.52 6.86 -31.63
C PRO A 777 12.99 6.98 -31.68
N MET A 778 12.30 6.19 -30.86
CA MET A 778 10.85 6.30 -30.70
C MET A 778 10.51 7.55 -29.89
N VAL A 779 9.67 8.41 -30.45
CA VAL A 779 9.28 9.67 -29.81
C VAL A 779 8.14 9.46 -28.81
N ILE A 780 8.34 9.94 -27.58
CA ILE A 780 7.34 9.93 -26.50
C ILE A 780 7.08 11.39 -26.07
N LEU A 781 5.83 11.84 -26.16
CA LEU A 781 5.39 13.09 -25.54
C LEU A 781 4.80 12.79 -24.17
N LEU A 782 5.43 13.33 -23.12
CA LEU A 782 5.10 12.99 -21.73
C LEU A 782 4.55 14.22 -20.98
N PHE A 783 3.23 14.29 -20.86
CA PHE A 783 2.50 15.43 -20.30
C PHE A 783 2.53 15.45 -18.76
N GLU A 784 2.53 16.63 -18.13
CA GLU A 784 2.53 16.74 -16.66
C GLU A 784 1.17 16.38 -16.06
N THR A 785 0.11 16.57 -16.84
CA THR A 785 -1.25 16.37 -16.36
C THR A 785 -2.11 15.64 -17.39
N ARG A 786 -3.10 14.90 -16.90
CA ARG A 786 -4.12 14.25 -17.74
C ARG A 786 -4.88 15.25 -18.63
N MET A 787 -5.13 16.46 -18.14
CA MET A 787 -5.86 17.47 -18.91
C MET A 787 -5.06 17.96 -20.11
N GLU A 788 -3.77 18.20 -19.92
CA GLU A 788 -2.84 18.57 -20.98
C GLU A 788 -2.73 17.45 -22.03
N TYR A 789 -2.57 16.21 -21.58
CA TYR A 789 -2.58 15.03 -22.46
C TYR A 789 -3.84 14.93 -23.31
N ILE A 790 -5.03 15.09 -22.72
CA ILE A 790 -6.31 15.03 -23.46
C ILE A 790 -6.40 16.17 -24.47
N GLU A 791 -5.99 17.38 -24.09
CA GLU A 791 -6.01 18.53 -25.00
C GLU A 791 -5.10 18.32 -26.19
N GLN A 792 -3.85 17.91 -25.96
CA GLN A 792 -2.84 17.77 -27.00
C GLN A 792 -3.11 16.57 -27.90
N SER A 793 -3.56 15.44 -27.34
CA SER A 793 -3.82 14.21 -28.10
C SER A 793 -5.12 14.25 -28.91
N THR A 794 -5.98 15.26 -28.71
CA THR A 794 -7.25 15.41 -29.45
C THR A 794 -7.23 16.56 -30.46
N LYS A 795 -6.08 17.22 -30.64
CA LYS A 795 -5.90 18.27 -31.64
C LYS A 795 -6.19 17.72 -33.04
N GLY A 796 -7.25 18.22 -33.66
CA GLY A 796 -7.68 17.80 -34.99
C GLY A 796 -8.80 16.77 -35.03
N ASP A 797 -9.12 16.09 -33.92
CA ASP A 797 -10.26 15.17 -33.83
C ASP A 797 -10.98 15.23 -32.48
N PRO A 798 -11.92 16.17 -32.30
CA PRO A 798 -12.75 16.25 -31.10
C PRO A 798 -13.58 14.98 -30.82
N ALA A 799 -13.84 14.13 -31.82
CA ALA A 799 -14.62 12.91 -31.63
C ALA A 799 -13.81 11.84 -30.86
N SER A 800 -12.48 11.88 -30.92
CA SER A 800 -11.58 10.99 -30.17
C SER A 800 -11.50 11.32 -28.68
N ARG A 801 -11.94 12.52 -28.25
CA ARG A 801 -11.73 13.02 -26.88
C ARG A 801 -12.26 12.10 -25.80
N SER A 802 -13.41 11.46 -26.01
CA SER A 802 -13.97 10.52 -25.04
C SER A 802 -13.15 9.24 -24.91
N ILE A 803 -12.52 8.78 -25.98
CA ILE A 803 -11.66 7.57 -26.00
C ILE A 803 -10.31 7.90 -25.36
N ILE A 804 -9.66 8.98 -25.81
CA ILE A 804 -8.37 9.43 -25.25
C ILE A 804 -8.47 9.71 -23.76
N ALA A 805 -9.58 10.31 -23.30
CA ALA A 805 -9.78 10.58 -21.89
C ALA A 805 -9.90 9.31 -21.01
N GLN A 806 -10.08 8.12 -21.59
CA GLN A 806 -10.22 6.86 -20.84
C GLN A 806 -8.91 6.09 -20.65
N THR A 807 -7.81 6.51 -21.29
CA THR A 807 -6.50 5.85 -21.23
C THR A 807 -5.43 6.80 -20.68
N ALA A 808 -4.35 6.25 -20.12
CA ALA A 808 -3.18 7.02 -19.69
C ALA A 808 -2.27 7.44 -20.86
N GLY A 809 -2.47 6.83 -22.04
CA GLY A 809 -1.68 7.11 -23.22
C GLY A 809 -2.25 6.55 -24.52
N VAL A 810 -1.64 6.95 -25.63
CA VAL A 810 -2.00 6.50 -26.99
C VAL A 810 -0.78 6.56 -27.92
N TYR A 811 -0.58 5.56 -28.76
CA TYR A 811 0.31 5.61 -29.92
C TYR A 811 -0.46 6.06 -31.17
N THR A 812 0.12 7.01 -31.92
CA THR A 812 -0.46 7.54 -33.17
C THR A 812 0.39 7.15 -34.38
N PRO A 813 0.02 6.10 -35.14
CA PRO A 813 0.85 5.57 -36.23
C PRO A 813 1.17 6.58 -37.34
N SER A 814 0.26 7.51 -37.63
CA SER A 814 0.48 8.53 -38.67
C SER A 814 1.58 9.53 -38.33
N GLU A 815 1.88 9.67 -37.04
CA GLU A 815 2.87 10.62 -36.53
C GLU A 815 4.11 9.90 -35.98
N LYS A 816 4.01 8.58 -35.75
CA LYS A 816 5.03 7.77 -35.08
C LYS A 816 5.39 8.34 -33.70
N VAL A 817 4.36 8.68 -32.93
CA VAL A 817 4.49 9.30 -31.59
C VAL A 817 3.61 8.56 -30.58
N SER A 818 4.20 8.24 -29.42
CA SER A 818 3.47 7.82 -28.23
C SER A 818 3.21 9.02 -27.32
N ARG A 819 2.01 9.12 -26.78
CA ARG A 819 1.55 10.24 -25.93
C ARG A 819 1.08 9.71 -24.60
N LEU A 820 1.64 10.17 -23.47
CA LEU A 820 1.28 9.71 -22.12
C LEU A 820 1.29 10.88 -21.13
N PHE A 821 0.63 10.76 -19.98
CA PHE A 821 0.81 11.71 -18.87
C PHE A 821 1.41 11.06 -17.63
N LEU A 822 2.12 11.84 -16.81
CA LEU A 822 2.63 11.42 -15.52
C LEU A 822 1.58 11.61 -14.41
N PRO A 823 1.13 10.56 -13.72
CA PRO A 823 0.30 10.72 -12.53
C PRO A 823 1.08 11.31 -11.35
N ASP A 824 0.35 11.77 -10.34
CA ASP A 824 0.92 12.27 -9.08
C ASP A 824 1.82 11.20 -8.42
N GLU A 825 2.96 11.60 -7.85
CA GLU A 825 3.93 10.69 -7.21
C GLU A 825 3.38 9.99 -5.98
N THR A 826 2.35 10.58 -5.37
CA THR A 826 1.67 10.03 -4.20
C THR A 826 0.61 8.98 -4.56
N ASP A 827 0.31 8.80 -5.86
CA ASP A 827 -0.69 7.85 -6.36
C ASP A 827 0.00 6.65 -7.03
N ASP A 828 0.51 5.74 -6.19
CA ASP A 828 1.16 4.50 -6.63
C ASP A 828 0.29 3.68 -7.59
N GLY A 829 -1.04 3.69 -7.40
CA GLY A 829 -1.99 2.98 -8.24
C GLY A 829 -2.03 3.58 -9.66
N ALA A 830 -2.15 4.90 -9.75
CA ALA A 830 -2.10 5.57 -11.05
C ALA A 830 -0.73 5.41 -11.74
N TRP A 831 0.37 5.35 -10.98
CA TRP A 831 1.69 5.10 -11.54
C TRP A 831 1.82 3.70 -12.16
N ALA A 832 1.30 2.67 -11.48
CA ALA A 832 1.23 1.31 -12.02
C ALA A 832 0.40 1.25 -13.32
N ASP A 833 -0.77 1.90 -13.34
CA ASP A 833 -1.63 1.98 -14.54
C ASP A 833 -0.94 2.70 -15.71
N MET A 834 -0.17 3.76 -15.42
CA MET A 834 0.61 4.48 -16.43
C MET A 834 1.73 3.62 -16.99
N ILE A 835 2.49 2.90 -16.16
CA ILE A 835 3.55 1.98 -16.61
C ILE A 835 2.96 0.91 -17.53
N GLU A 836 1.86 0.29 -17.13
CA GLU A 836 1.14 -0.69 -17.96
C GLU A 836 0.78 -0.11 -19.34
N THR A 837 0.32 1.14 -19.36
CA THR A 837 -0.03 1.84 -20.60
C THR A 837 1.21 2.21 -21.42
N LEU A 838 2.31 2.64 -20.79
CA LEU A 838 3.59 2.90 -21.45
C LEU A 838 4.06 1.68 -22.24
N LEU A 839 4.11 0.52 -21.58
CA LEU A 839 4.55 -0.72 -22.22
C LEU A 839 3.61 -1.14 -23.36
N HIS A 840 2.30 -0.97 -23.18
CA HIS A 840 1.30 -1.24 -24.21
C HIS A 840 1.52 -0.38 -25.46
N GLU A 841 1.56 0.95 -25.30
CA GLU A 841 1.67 1.87 -26.43
C GLU A 841 3.04 1.81 -27.11
N LEU A 842 4.12 1.60 -26.33
CA LEU A 842 5.45 1.40 -26.90
C LEU A 842 5.58 0.09 -27.66
N THR A 843 4.81 -0.94 -27.31
CA THR A 843 4.78 -2.17 -28.11
C THR A 843 4.21 -1.89 -29.49
N HIS A 844 3.13 -1.12 -29.60
CA HIS A 844 2.59 -0.69 -30.89
C HIS A 844 3.61 0.13 -31.68
N HIS A 845 4.25 1.10 -31.02
CA HIS A 845 5.26 1.96 -31.61
C HIS A 845 6.46 1.15 -32.13
N TRP A 846 6.99 0.24 -31.31
CA TRP A 846 8.14 -0.59 -31.67
C TRP A 846 7.82 -1.52 -32.83
N VAL A 847 6.66 -2.18 -32.83
CA VAL A 847 6.28 -3.08 -33.94
C VAL A 847 6.16 -2.30 -35.24
N ASP A 848 5.60 -1.10 -35.20
CA ASP A 848 5.44 -0.28 -36.39
C ASP A 848 6.78 0.24 -36.91
N CYS A 849 7.60 0.82 -36.04
CA CYS A 849 8.77 1.63 -36.40
C CYS A 849 10.12 0.90 -36.32
N ARG A 850 10.26 -0.13 -35.48
CA ARG A 850 11.56 -0.78 -35.23
C ARG A 850 11.63 -2.25 -35.63
N ASN A 851 10.52 -2.96 -35.75
CA ASN A 851 10.54 -4.39 -36.10
C ASN A 851 11.08 -4.66 -37.52
N GLU A 852 12.33 -5.13 -37.61
CA GLU A 852 13.03 -5.42 -38.87
C GLU A 852 12.32 -6.43 -39.76
N ARG A 853 11.46 -7.30 -39.23
CA ARG A 853 10.73 -8.28 -40.06
C ARG A 853 9.58 -7.66 -40.84
N ILE A 854 9.17 -6.44 -40.50
CA ILE A 854 8.13 -5.71 -41.23
C ILE A 854 8.84 -4.72 -42.17
N PRO A 855 8.49 -4.61 -43.47
CA PRO A 855 9.10 -3.62 -44.35
C PRO A 855 8.62 -2.21 -44.03
N GLU A 856 9.51 -1.23 -44.14
CA GLU A 856 9.12 0.17 -44.13
C GLU A 856 8.29 0.48 -45.38
N THR A 857 7.19 1.22 -45.21
CA THR A 857 6.29 1.59 -46.31
C THR A 857 6.00 3.08 -46.26
N ASP A 858 6.11 3.77 -47.39
CA ASP A 858 5.78 5.20 -47.51
C ASP A 858 4.28 5.49 -47.25
N GLU A 859 3.41 4.50 -47.49
CA GLU A 859 1.98 4.63 -47.19
C GLU A 859 1.72 4.39 -45.69
N PRO A 860 1.01 5.30 -45.01
CA PRO A 860 0.51 5.05 -43.67
C PRO A 860 -0.30 3.75 -43.67
N ARG A 861 0.07 2.79 -42.82
CA ARG A 861 -0.65 1.51 -42.69
C ARG A 861 -2.11 1.69 -42.25
N THR A 862 -2.46 2.90 -41.81
CA THR A 862 -3.78 3.34 -41.33
C THR A 862 -4.92 3.21 -42.34
N GLY A 863 -4.67 2.97 -43.63
CA GLY A 863 -5.76 2.80 -44.60
C GLY A 863 -6.33 1.37 -44.67
N ARG A 864 -5.44 0.36 -44.70
CA ARG A 864 -5.82 -1.04 -45.03
C ARG A 864 -6.11 -1.90 -43.79
N THR A 865 -5.49 -1.59 -42.66
CA THR A 865 -5.58 -2.40 -41.44
C THR A 865 -6.93 -2.30 -40.75
N PHE A 866 -7.67 -1.19 -40.88
CA PHE A 866 -8.90 -0.99 -40.12
C PHE A 866 -10.03 -1.96 -40.46
N ALA A 867 -10.06 -2.48 -41.68
CA ALA A 867 -11.04 -3.47 -42.14
C ALA A 867 -10.49 -4.91 -42.13
N GLN A 868 -9.19 -5.07 -41.88
CA GLN A 868 -8.51 -6.37 -41.87
C GLN A 868 -8.96 -7.20 -40.67
N PRO A 869 -9.35 -8.48 -40.85
CA PRO A 869 -9.63 -9.37 -39.74
C PRO A 869 -8.35 -9.64 -38.92
N GLY A 870 -8.51 -10.16 -37.70
CA GLY A 870 -7.36 -10.52 -36.88
C GLY A 870 -6.85 -9.41 -35.96
N TYR A 871 -7.58 -8.29 -35.79
CA TYR A 871 -7.12 -7.16 -34.95
C TYR A 871 -6.80 -7.54 -33.50
N TRP A 872 -7.35 -8.67 -33.01
CA TRP A 872 -7.04 -9.21 -31.70
C TRP A 872 -5.53 -9.37 -31.46
N ILE A 873 -4.72 -9.67 -32.49
CA ILE A 873 -3.29 -9.87 -32.29
C ILE A 873 -2.57 -8.57 -31.93
N VAL A 874 -2.99 -7.44 -32.50
CA VAL A 874 -2.40 -6.12 -32.24
C VAL A 874 -2.55 -5.80 -30.75
N GLU A 875 -3.80 -5.77 -30.28
CA GLU A 875 -4.10 -5.47 -28.88
C GLU A 875 -3.64 -6.58 -27.95
N GLY A 876 -3.80 -7.84 -28.33
CA GLY A 876 -3.43 -8.99 -27.51
C GLY A 876 -1.93 -9.08 -27.26
N PHE A 877 -1.11 -8.79 -28.28
CA PHE A 877 0.35 -8.79 -28.14
C PHE A 877 0.85 -7.61 -27.30
N ALA A 878 0.38 -6.38 -27.58
CA ALA A 878 0.70 -5.20 -26.75
C ALA A 878 0.19 -5.33 -25.30
N SER A 879 -0.93 -6.01 -25.11
CA SER A 879 -1.42 -6.34 -23.78
C SER A 879 -0.61 -7.44 -23.09
N THR A 880 0.09 -8.29 -23.84
CA THR A 880 0.94 -9.33 -23.25
C THR A 880 2.18 -8.71 -22.63
N THR A 881 2.85 -7.81 -23.36
CA THR A 881 4.01 -7.06 -22.88
C THR A 881 3.66 -6.12 -21.73
N GLN A 882 2.45 -5.52 -21.74
CA GLN A 882 1.89 -4.78 -20.61
C GLN A 882 1.90 -5.57 -19.28
N PHE A 883 1.75 -6.90 -19.32
CA PHE A 883 1.73 -7.75 -18.12
C PHE A 883 3.07 -8.41 -17.81
N PHE A 884 4.15 -8.02 -18.48
CA PHE A 884 5.46 -8.47 -18.03
C PHE A 884 5.79 -7.81 -16.71
N LEU A 885 6.27 -8.63 -15.76
CA LEU A 885 6.82 -8.12 -14.52
C LEU A 885 8.26 -7.73 -14.82
N LEU A 886 8.46 -6.49 -15.23
CA LEU A 886 9.78 -5.94 -15.48
C LEU A 886 10.42 -5.59 -14.14
N ASP A 887 11.59 -6.17 -13.85
CA ASP A 887 12.52 -5.59 -12.89
C ASP A 887 13.42 -4.65 -13.68
N PRO A 888 13.17 -3.32 -13.66
CA PRO A 888 13.99 -2.38 -14.39
C PRO A 888 15.47 -2.51 -14.00
N PHE A 889 15.78 -2.76 -12.74
CA PHE A 889 17.14 -2.65 -12.24
C PHE A 889 17.99 -3.89 -12.50
N VAL A 890 17.40 -5.08 -12.45
CA VAL A 890 18.13 -6.34 -12.73
C VAL A 890 18.16 -6.62 -14.24
N GLY A 891 17.35 -5.90 -15.02
CA GLY A 891 17.16 -6.17 -16.45
C GLY A 891 16.44 -7.51 -16.70
N THR A 892 15.90 -8.13 -15.65
CA THR A 892 15.11 -9.36 -15.74
C THR A 892 13.64 -9.04 -15.90
N TYR A 893 12.91 -9.99 -16.47
CA TYR A 893 11.47 -9.87 -16.60
C TYR A 893 10.81 -11.24 -16.49
N GLU A 894 9.61 -11.27 -15.90
CA GLU A 894 8.74 -12.42 -15.96
C GLU A 894 7.65 -12.20 -17.01
N THR A 895 7.42 -13.21 -17.83
CA THR A 895 6.49 -13.12 -18.97
C THR A 895 5.06 -13.52 -18.63
N VAL A 896 4.80 -13.85 -17.37
CA VAL A 896 3.50 -14.21 -16.82
C VAL A 896 3.31 -13.46 -15.51
N ASN A 897 2.29 -12.62 -15.44
CA ASN A 897 1.81 -12.06 -14.18
C ASN A 897 0.52 -12.79 -13.79
N PRO A 898 0.58 -13.80 -12.90
CA PRO A 898 -0.61 -14.56 -12.50
C PRO A 898 -1.61 -13.72 -11.70
N ARG A 899 -1.20 -12.54 -11.22
CA ARG A 899 -2.02 -11.57 -10.48
C ARG A 899 -2.56 -10.44 -11.36
N GLY A 900 -2.40 -10.54 -12.69
CA GLY A 900 -2.91 -9.56 -13.64
C GLY A 900 -4.43 -9.64 -13.79
N ASN A 901 -5.13 -8.51 -13.69
CA ASN A 901 -6.61 -8.49 -13.74
C ASN A 901 -7.18 -9.16 -15.00
N ARG A 902 -6.50 -9.06 -16.15
CA ARG A 902 -7.03 -9.62 -17.41
C ARG A 902 -6.98 -11.14 -17.47
N ILE A 903 -5.88 -11.77 -17.04
CA ILE A 903 -5.83 -13.24 -16.98
C ILE A 903 -6.81 -13.75 -15.91
N ASP A 904 -6.95 -13.01 -14.81
CA ASP A 904 -7.87 -13.33 -13.71
C ASP A 904 -9.35 -13.27 -14.14
N VAL A 905 -9.75 -12.26 -14.94
CA VAL A 905 -11.08 -12.19 -15.57
C VAL A 905 -11.34 -13.43 -16.42
N ILE A 906 -10.37 -13.84 -17.24
CA ILE A 906 -10.56 -15.01 -18.12
C ILE A 906 -10.57 -16.32 -17.33
N ALA A 907 -9.77 -16.43 -16.27
CA ALA A 907 -9.80 -17.58 -15.38
C ALA A 907 -11.17 -17.76 -14.71
N ASN A 908 -11.79 -16.65 -14.28
CA ASN A 908 -13.08 -16.63 -13.58
C ASN A 908 -14.31 -16.59 -14.49
N ALA A 909 -14.15 -16.31 -15.79
CA ALA A 909 -15.27 -16.28 -16.73
C ALA A 909 -15.82 -17.69 -17.02
N ARG A 910 -17.15 -17.80 -17.10
CA ARG A 910 -17.84 -18.95 -17.69
C ARG A 910 -17.81 -18.85 -19.21
N ASP A 911 -17.87 -19.99 -19.89
CA ASP A 911 -17.84 -20.06 -21.36
C ASP A 911 -18.95 -19.23 -22.02
N ASP A 912 -20.13 -19.09 -21.38
CA ASP A 912 -21.25 -18.27 -21.86
C ASP A 912 -21.11 -16.76 -21.59
N GLN A 913 -20.12 -16.36 -20.78
CA GLN A 913 -19.83 -14.96 -20.45
C GLN A 913 -18.70 -14.37 -21.30
N LEU A 914 -17.99 -15.19 -22.07
CA LEU A 914 -16.92 -14.76 -22.98
C LEU A 914 -17.49 -14.25 -24.32
N LEU A 915 -16.74 -13.40 -25.03
CA LEU A 915 -17.03 -13.14 -26.43
C LEU A 915 -16.86 -14.46 -27.21
N PRO A 916 -17.75 -14.74 -28.19
CA PRO A 916 -17.55 -15.87 -29.08
C PRO A 916 -16.16 -15.80 -29.72
N TRP A 917 -15.37 -16.87 -29.65
CA TRP A 917 -13.97 -16.86 -30.13
C TRP A 917 -13.84 -16.47 -31.60
N LYS A 918 -14.78 -16.94 -32.43
CA LYS A 918 -14.89 -16.50 -33.82
C LYS A 918 -15.10 -14.99 -33.98
N LEU A 919 -15.85 -14.37 -33.08
CA LEU A 919 -16.04 -12.92 -33.06
C LEU A 919 -14.74 -12.23 -32.68
N LEU A 920 -14.02 -12.70 -31.65
CA LEU A 920 -12.72 -12.16 -31.25
C LEU A 920 -11.72 -12.20 -32.44
N PHE A 921 -11.49 -13.39 -33.00
CA PHE A 921 -10.42 -13.60 -33.97
C PHE A 921 -10.67 -12.95 -35.34
N ARG A 922 -11.93 -12.75 -35.73
CA ARG A 922 -12.27 -12.18 -37.05
C ARG A 922 -12.63 -10.71 -37.03
N ARG A 923 -12.73 -10.09 -35.85
CA ARG A 923 -13.18 -8.70 -35.75
C ARG A 923 -12.09 -7.75 -36.27
N PRO A 924 -12.43 -6.85 -37.19
CA PRO A 924 -11.54 -5.77 -37.62
C PRO A 924 -11.60 -4.58 -36.66
N HIS A 925 -10.59 -3.72 -36.68
CA HIS A 925 -10.47 -2.57 -35.78
C HIS A 925 -11.68 -1.63 -35.87
N ASN A 926 -12.15 -1.30 -37.09
CA ASN A 926 -13.29 -0.40 -37.28
C ASN A 926 -14.62 -0.91 -36.69
N GLN A 927 -14.68 -2.18 -36.28
CA GLN A 927 -15.83 -2.78 -35.61
C GLN A 927 -15.60 -2.97 -34.10
N LEU A 928 -14.40 -2.73 -33.56
CA LEU A 928 -14.09 -2.93 -32.14
C LEU A 928 -15.03 -2.15 -31.24
N TRP A 929 -15.22 -0.85 -31.53
CA TRP A 929 -16.05 0.05 -30.72
C TRP A 929 -17.54 -0.33 -30.68
N SER A 930 -18.03 -1.15 -31.61
CA SER A 930 -19.40 -1.70 -31.50
C SER A 930 -19.57 -2.66 -30.33
N LEU A 931 -18.49 -3.13 -29.69
CA LEU A 931 -18.53 -3.90 -28.45
C LEU A 931 -18.81 -3.04 -27.21
N SER A 932 -18.63 -1.71 -27.28
CA SER A 932 -18.85 -0.81 -26.14
C SER A 932 -20.29 -0.83 -25.62
N SER A 933 -21.26 -1.18 -26.47
CA SER A 933 -22.67 -1.33 -26.11
C SER A 933 -23.00 -2.67 -25.42
N HIS A 934 -22.07 -3.62 -25.38
CA HIS A 934 -22.28 -4.92 -24.75
C HIS A 934 -21.87 -4.84 -23.28
N SER A 935 -22.85 -4.98 -22.39
CA SER A 935 -22.62 -5.18 -20.96
C SER A 935 -22.47 -6.67 -20.69
N PHE A 936 -21.45 -7.05 -19.94
CA PHE A 936 -21.27 -8.41 -19.43
C PHE A 936 -21.65 -8.46 -17.96
N ASP A 937 -21.80 -9.69 -17.46
CA ASP A 937 -21.93 -9.92 -16.02
C ASP A 937 -20.65 -9.49 -15.30
N GLN A 938 -20.75 -9.33 -13.99
CA GLN A 938 -19.59 -9.11 -13.13
C GLN A 938 -18.78 -10.40 -12.95
N PHE A 939 -17.46 -10.28 -13.01
CA PHE A 939 -16.50 -11.35 -12.75
C PHE A 939 -15.84 -11.11 -11.40
N PRO A 940 -15.82 -12.10 -10.49
CA PRO A 940 -14.99 -12.00 -9.30
C PRO A 940 -13.52 -12.06 -9.70
N LEU A 941 -12.70 -11.24 -9.07
CA LEU A 941 -11.25 -11.30 -9.19
C LEU A 941 -10.68 -12.12 -8.03
N THR A 942 -9.77 -13.04 -8.35
CA THR A 942 -9.06 -13.90 -7.39
C THR A 942 -8.12 -13.09 -6.52
N TRP A 943 -7.42 -12.11 -7.11
CA TRP A 943 -6.40 -11.31 -6.43
C TRP A 943 -6.88 -9.93 -5.96
N THR A 944 -8.18 -9.66 -6.07
CA THR A 944 -8.80 -8.42 -5.58
C THR A 944 -10.02 -8.76 -4.74
N LEU A 945 -9.95 -8.52 -3.44
CA LEU A 945 -11.06 -8.82 -2.55
C LEU A 945 -12.19 -7.79 -2.73
N GLY A 946 -13.41 -8.27 -2.95
CA GLY A 946 -14.54 -7.42 -3.36
C GLY A 946 -14.43 -6.86 -4.78
N GLY A 947 -13.33 -7.17 -5.47
CA GLY A 947 -13.12 -6.79 -6.85
C GLY A 947 -14.10 -7.54 -7.74
N MET A 948 -15.18 -6.87 -8.12
CA MET A 948 -15.98 -7.26 -9.27
C MET A 948 -15.53 -6.44 -10.46
N GLN A 949 -15.02 -7.11 -11.48
CA GLN A 949 -14.81 -6.45 -12.76
C GLN A 949 -16.06 -6.64 -13.62
N GLN A 950 -16.58 -5.55 -14.16
CA GLN A 950 -17.60 -5.60 -15.20
C GLN A 950 -16.99 -5.05 -16.50
N PRO A 951 -16.12 -5.83 -17.18
CA PRO A 951 -15.54 -5.36 -18.42
C PRO A 951 -16.68 -5.12 -19.43
N GLY A 952 -16.69 -3.93 -20.03
CA GLY A 952 -17.46 -3.72 -21.25
C GLY A 952 -16.92 -4.64 -22.35
N GLY A 953 -17.65 -4.80 -23.46
CA GLY A 953 -17.21 -5.71 -24.51
C GLY A 953 -15.82 -5.42 -25.09
N VAL A 954 -15.37 -4.16 -25.08
CA VAL A 954 -13.99 -3.81 -25.44
C VAL A 954 -13.01 -4.34 -24.38
N GLY A 955 -13.26 -4.11 -23.09
CA GLY A 955 -12.40 -4.64 -22.02
C GLY A 955 -12.28 -6.16 -22.05
N LEU A 956 -13.38 -6.87 -22.34
CA LEU A 956 -13.38 -8.33 -22.48
C LEU A 956 -12.63 -8.80 -23.74
N PHE A 957 -12.71 -8.05 -24.85
CA PHE A 957 -11.90 -8.28 -26.05
C PHE A 957 -10.40 -8.21 -25.72
N TYR A 958 -9.97 -7.18 -24.99
CA TYR A 958 -8.57 -7.03 -24.57
C TYR A 958 -8.14 -8.16 -23.63
N ALA A 959 -8.98 -8.55 -22.68
CA ALA A 959 -8.67 -9.64 -21.74
C ALA A 959 -8.51 -11.00 -22.46
N GLN A 960 -9.43 -11.34 -23.36
CA GLN A 960 -9.34 -12.58 -24.15
C GLN A 960 -8.15 -12.54 -25.12
N ALA A 961 -7.93 -11.42 -25.80
CA ALA A 961 -6.81 -11.27 -26.73
C ALA A 961 -5.46 -11.41 -26.02
N ALA A 962 -5.28 -10.73 -24.87
CA ALA A 962 -4.08 -10.81 -24.05
C ALA A 962 -3.83 -12.25 -23.57
N THR A 963 -4.87 -12.92 -23.07
CA THR A 963 -4.76 -14.29 -22.55
C THR A 963 -4.40 -15.29 -23.65
N VAL A 964 -4.95 -15.15 -24.86
CA VAL A 964 -4.56 -15.99 -26.00
C VAL A 964 -3.11 -15.75 -26.40
N SER A 965 -2.66 -14.49 -26.47
CA SER A 965 -1.27 -14.17 -26.78
C SER A 965 -0.30 -14.71 -25.72
N GLN A 966 -0.63 -14.57 -24.43
CA GLN A 966 0.15 -15.16 -23.34
C GLN A 966 0.16 -16.69 -23.37
N TYR A 967 -0.96 -17.35 -23.69
CA TYR A 967 -0.99 -18.80 -23.89
C TYR A 967 -0.04 -19.23 -25.01
N LEU A 968 -0.10 -18.58 -26.17
CA LEU A 968 0.76 -18.88 -27.31
C LEU A 968 2.24 -18.62 -26.99
N TYR A 969 2.52 -17.62 -26.14
CA TYR A 969 3.87 -17.26 -25.73
C TYR A 969 4.43 -18.18 -24.63
N ASN A 970 3.66 -18.50 -23.58
CA ASN A 970 4.18 -19.14 -22.36
C ASN A 970 3.87 -20.63 -22.28
N ALA A 971 2.67 -21.07 -22.70
CA ALA A 971 2.24 -22.44 -22.52
C ALA A 971 3.09 -23.44 -23.31
N ASP A 972 3.09 -24.69 -22.87
CA ASP A 972 3.89 -25.78 -23.48
C ASP A 972 5.37 -25.42 -23.62
N ASN A 973 5.94 -24.69 -22.64
CA ASN A 973 7.31 -24.16 -22.67
C ASN A 973 7.60 -23.28 -23.90
N GLY A 974 6.63 -22.47 -24.32
CA GLY A 974 6.78 -21.54 -25.43
C GLY A 974 6.82 -22.18 -26.81
N ARG A 975 6.30 -23.40 -26.97
CA ARG A 975 6.31 -24.14 -28.24
C ARG A 975 5.71 -23.37 -29.43
N ARG A 976 4.86 -22.36 -29.20
CA ARG A 976 4.17 -21.57 -30.24
C ARG A 976 4.68 -20.12 -30.36
N ARG A 977 5.76 -19.74 -29.67
CA ARG A 977 6.32 -18.36 -29.71
C ARG A 977 6.60 -17.86 -31.13
N GLU A 978 7.33 -18.64 -31.93
CA GLU A 978 7.63 -18.27 -33.33
C GLU A 978 6.35 -18.10 -34.18
N GLN A 979 5.35 -18.96 -33.98
CA GLN A 979 4.07 -18.85 -34.69
C GLN A 979 3.31 -17.59 -34.31
N LEU A 980 3.38 -17.20 -33.03
CA LEU A 980 2.82 -15.94 -32.55
C LEU A 980 3.51 -14.75 -33.22
N TYR A 981 4.85 -14.73 -33.25
CA TYR A 981 5.61 -13.68 -33.90
C TYR A 981 5.28 -13.59 -35.39
N ASP A 982 5.27 -14.72 -36.11
CA ASP A 982 4.91 -14.76 -37.52
C ASP A 982 3.48 -14.26 -37.75
N TYR A 983 2.54 -14.55 -36.85
CA TYR A 983 1.17 -14.05 -36.94
C TYR A 983 1.11 -12.52 -36.76
N VAL A 984 1.89 -11.95 -35.81
CA VAL A 984 2.05 -10.50 -35.65
C VAL A 984 2.57 -9.90 -36.95
N ILE A 985 3.68 -10.41 -37.49
CA ILE A 985 4.28 -9.91 -38.74
C ILE A 985 3.26 -9.96 -39.89
N ASN A 986 2.60 -11.10 -40.08
CA ASN A 986 1.61 -11.27 -41.14
C ASN A 986 0.45 -10.28 -41.04
N TYR A 987 0.04 -9.89 -39.82
CA TYR A 987 -0.97 -8.87 -39.62
C TYR A 987 -0.48 -7.50 -40.11
N TYR A 988 0.71 -7.08 -39.69
CA TYR A 988 1.26 -5.77 -40.05
C TYR A 988 1.70 -5.69 -41.52
N THR A 989 1.98 -6.80 -42.19
CA THR A 989 2.24 -6.86 -43.64
C THR A 989 0.99 -7.09 -44.48
N SER A 990 -0.21 -7.09 -43.89
CA SER A 990 -1.48 -7.38 -44.55
C SER A 990 -1.51 -8.69 -45.35
N ASN A 991 -0.86 -9.73 -44.81
CA ASN A 991 -0.87 -11.08 -45.40
C ASN A 991 -2.11 -11.86 -44.94
N GLU A 992 -3.29 -11.42 -45.37
CA GLU A 992 -4.59 -11.95 -44.93
C GLU A 992 -4.73 -13.49 -44.95
N PRO A 993 -4.22 -14.23 -45.96
CA PRO A 993 -4.30 -15.69 -45.94
C PRO A 993 -3.69 -16.31 -44.68
N MET A 994 -2.59 -15.73 -44.19
CA MET A 994 -1.87 -16.23 -43.00
C MET A 994 -2.52 -15.81 -41.67
N LEU A 995 -3.63 -15.05 -41.70
CA LEU A 995 -4.40 -14.65 -40.52
C LEU A 995 -5.50 -15.65 -40.15
N SER A 996 -5.46 -16.86 -40.72
CA SER A 996 -6.32 -17.97 -40.30
C SER A 996 -5.74 -18.67 -39.08
N ILE A 997 -6.47 -18.67 -37.95
CA ILE A 997 -6.06 -19.38 -36.71
C ILE A 997 -5.72 -20.85 -36.97
N GLN A 998 -6.51 -21.52 -37.82
CA GLN A 998 -6.31 -22.93 -38.16
C GLN A 998 -5.02 -23.16 -38.95
N GLU A 999 -4.66 -22.24 -39.84
CA GLU A 999 -3.45 -22.35 -40.65
C GLU A 999 -2.22 -21.97 -39.83
N ALA A 1000 -2.31 -20.93 -38.99
CA ALA A 1000 -1.21 -20.46 -38.17
C ALA A 1000 -0.86 -21.39 -37.00
N PHE A 1001 -1.87 -21.91 -36.29
CA PHE A 1001 -1.66 -22.62 -35.01
C PHE A 1001 -2.12 -24.08 -35.02
N GLY A 1002 -2.72 -24.54 -36.12
CA GLY A 1002 -3.22 -25.92 -36.22
C GLY A 1002 -4.46 -26.20 -35.36
N MET A 1003 -5.12 -25.16 -34.84
CA MET A 1003 -6.30 -25.27 -33.97
C MET A 1003 -7.49 -24.53 -34.58
N SER A 1004 -8.71 -24.98 -34.31
CA SER A 1004 -9.87 -24.13 -34.56
C SER A 1004 -9.89 -22.94 -33.59
N GLU A 1005 -10.65 -21.90 -33.95
CA GLU A 1005 -10.89 -20.72 -33.10
C GLU A 1005 -11.37 -21.13 -31.69
N ASP A 1006 -12.36 -22.02 -31.62
CA ASP A 1006 -12.91 -22.49 -30.32
C ASP A 1006 -11.90 -23.36 -29.54
N GLN A 1007 -11.07 -24.15 -30.22
CA GLN A 1007 -10.04 -24.96 -29.58
C GLN A 1007 -8.95 -24.10 -28.95
N LEU A 1008 -8.45 -23.10 -29.69
CA LEU A 1008 -7.46 -22.15 -29.18
C LEU A 1008 -8.00 -21.35 -28.00
N GLY A 1009 -9.24 -20.85 -28.14
CA GLY A 1009 -9.93 -20.13 -27.07
C GLY A 1009 -10.08 -20.94 -25.80
N LYS A 1010 -10.53 -22.20 -25.92
CA LYS A 1010 -10.63 -23.11 -24.77
C LYS A 1010 -9.26 -23.37 -24.12
N ALA A 1011 -8.22 -23.62 -24.91
CA ALA A 1011 -6.88 -23.88 -24.38
C ALA A 1011 -6.33 -22.67 -23.60
N ALA A 1012 -6.58 -21.45 -24.09
CA ALA A 1012 -6.19 -20.23 -23.39
C ALA A 1012 -6.92 -20.05 -22.05
N VAL A 1013 -8.22 -20.36 -21.99
CA VAL A 1013 -9.00 -20.31 -20.72
C VAL A 1013 -8.51 -21.36 -19.72
N ASP A 1014 -8.29 -22.60 -20.18
CA ASP A 1014 -7.80 -23.68 -19.32
C ASP A 1014 -6.40 -23.33 -18.76
N TRP A 1015 -5.53 -22.75 -19.59
CA TRP A 1015 -4.22 -22.26 -19.16
C TRP A 1015 -4.31 -21.10 -18.16
N ALA A 1016 -5.19 -20.11 -18.39
CA ALA A 1016 -5.40 -19.01 -17.44
C ALA A 1016 -5.85 -19.51 -16.05
N ARG A 1017 -6.76 -20.50 -16.03
CA ARG A 1017 -7.20 -21.15 -14.79
C ARG A 1017 -6.06 -21.88 -14.10
N GLU A 1018 -5.20 -22.56 -14.84
CA GLU A 1018 -4.02 -23.24 -14.30
C GLU A 1018 -3.04 -22.26 -13.68
N VAL A 1019 -2.69 -21.18 -14.38
CA VAL A 1019 -1.77 -20.13 -13.91
C VAL A 1019 -2.27 -19.47 -12.62
N VAL A 1020 -3.55 -19.06 -12.58
CA VAL A 1020 -4.14 -18.45 -11.38
C VAL A 1020 -4.25 -19.46 -10.23
N ALA A 1021 -4.50 -20.74 -10.51
CA ALA A 1021 -4.56 -21.77 -9.49
C ALA A 1021 -3.19 -22.26 -8.99
N GLU A 1022 -2.13 -22.10 -9.79
CA GLU A 1022 -0.76 -22.40 -9.40
C GLU A 1022 -0.17 -21.28 -8.53
N SER A 1023 -0.44 -20.01 -8.84
CA SER A 1023 0.00 -18.92 -7.96
C SER A 1023 -0.65 -18.99 -6.58
N LEU A 1024 -1.91 -19.45 -6.47
CA LEU A 1024 -2.56 -19.74 -5.19
C LEU A 1024 -1.96 -20.94 -4.41
N ARG A 1025 -1.12 -21.77 -5.06
CA ARG A 1025 -0.43 -22.91 -4.45
C ARG A 1025 1.02 -22.61 -4.09
N GLU A 1026 1.67 -21.73 -4.86
CA GLU A 1026 3.04 -21.28 -4.61
C GLU A 1026 3.12 -20.22 -3.51
N ASP A 1027 2.09 -19.38 -3.39
CA ASP A 1027 1.88 -18.47 -2.26
C ASP A 1027 1.45 -19.22 -0.98
#